data_AF-A0A1C5JXP8-F1
#
_entry.id   AF-A0A1C5JXP8-F1
#
_cell.length_a   1.000
_cell.length_b   1.000
_cell.length_c   1.000
_cell.angle_alpha   90.00
_cell.angle_beta   90.00
_cell.angle_gamma   90.00
#
_symmetry.space_group_name_H-M   'P 1'
#
loop_
_entity.id
_entity.type
_entity.pdbx_description
1 polymer ?
#
loop_
_entity_poly.entity_id
_entity_poly.type
_entity_poly.pdbx_seq_one_letter_code
_entity_poly.pdbx_strand_id
1 'polypeptide(L)'
;MIHQLRRRAGRTLALLAAVTLASTGFCVLTGATSAARLQAVGVVQANYRSAYDILVRPAGSRSDLERERGLLRPNFLSGQFGGISTAQWRAVEAVDGVAVAAPVAMVGYLSVDLGMTVDLTDRVDRTARQQLLRLSPETLADQGLTRSPGTPALVYVTRNRLVPVRALNDARRTYVYADGTELPDREVSRRCPAALFAPLEVLPDGRRELVCDALRDDATSPLAQQVRAFQLAADGTFRDASVLTRGRPLPTLRALRVQLPVRFSLLAAAVDPDREARLSGLDRAVTSGRYLRAGERPVPSGGEHSVPLVPLVAVDRLATDERVRVQVRELAEPARVRAGSAPPSLAAISADAGTAQRPQTRGLGSLYADWLRSTESERRAWVDVDDLVTVGAPAYQRDGDALRVRVTDPPARLKTPSDTERFSVLARDTALRQVTSGDSRLDRESTVAGTLVGTVDPERAVQGQPSGGAPMETFVPPRLTGADETSTDALGGRPLLPNSSITGYVATPPHLLANLASLPDLLRGADPAQNARPLSAVRVRVAGIHAFDATARERVRVVAEEIAVRTGLDVDIVVGASGTRQTLVLPAGQFGRPQLTLDELWTRKGVATVIVEAVDRKSTILLVMVLVACVLFVGNAVSAAVRDRHRELAILACHAWPASRLAALVLGEAAAIGTLAGVAAALLTMPVAAAAGITVPWSRPVLAVVVALALTLAAALVPALRAARTYPAAALHPATAAVTGRPRRQRTVWSMAVAGARRMPGRTALAALSLAIAIAASTVALAVDVVFTGRIVGTVLGDGVSLTVRGVDRFLVMGLVFFGVAGVVDVLYLGIRERASEYALLRATGWSEPDVGRLVAGEGVVIGVLGGVAGGLAGLLAISVFVGAVTLGTIAVAVAAALAGALLAAVAGTVTAVLLGRMPAAQLADQ
;
A
#
# COMPACT_ATOMS: atom_id res chain seq x y z
N MET A 1 30.55 4.90 -60.08
CA MET A 1 29.57 4.91 -58.97
C MET A 1 28.12 5.10 -59.44
N ILE A 2 27.70 6.29 -59.91
CA ILE A 2 26.29 6.56 -60.31
C ILE A 2 25.81 5.68 -61.49
N HIS A 3 26.67 5.41 -62.46
CA HIS A 3 26.32 4.59 -63.64
C HIS A 3 26.18 3.08 -63.32
N GLN A 4 26.82 2.60 -62.25
CA GLN A 4 26.78 1.20 -61.79
C GLN A 4 25.54 0.92 -60.92
N LEU A 5 25.08 1.91 -60.13
CA LEU A 5 23.82 1.85 -59.36
C LEU A 5 22.60 1.57 -60.25
N ARG A 6 22.61 2.03 -61.51
CA ARG A 6 21.50 1.84 -62.46
C ARG A 6 21.43 0.44 -63.12
N ARG A 7 22.55 -0.26 -63.35
CA ARG A 7 22.56 -1.57 -64.05
C ARG A 7 22.22 -2.77 -63.14
N ARG A 8 22.21 -2.61 -61.81
CA ARG A 8 21.85 -3.64 -60.82
C ARG A 8 20.93 -3.09 -59.71
N ALA A 9 19.99 -2.23 -60.09
CA ALA A 9 19.13 -1.48 -59.17
C ALA A 9 18.49 -2.34 -58.07
N GLY A 10 18.01 -3.55 -58.39
CA GLY A 10 17.35 -4.42 -57.43
C GLY A 10 18.20 -4.84 -56.22
N ARG A 11 19.53 -4.95 -56.36
CA ARG A 11 20.42 -5.39 -55.25
C ARG A 11 20.78 -4.24 -54.32
N THR A 12 21.07 -3.07 -54.88
CA THR A 12 21.31 -1.87 -54.08
C THR A 12 20.02 -1.41 -53.39
N LEU A 13 18.86 -1.58 -54.03
CA LEU A 13 17.55 -1.37 -53.41
C LEU A 13 17.30 -2.34 -52.24
N ALA A 14 17.65 -3.62 -52.37
CA ALA A 14 17.48 -4.59 -51.28
C ALA A 14 18.37 -4.24 -50.07
N LEU A 15 19.65 -3.88 -50.29
CA LEU A 15 20.54 -3.45 -49.21
C LEU A 15 20.06 -2.14 -48.57
N LEU A 16 19.64 -1.16 -49.39
CA LEU A 16 19.10 0.11 -48.89
C LEU A 16 17.82 -0.12 -48.08
N ALA A 17 16.92 -1.01 -48.53
CA ALA A 17 15.71 -1.38 -47.80
C ALA A 17 16.03 -2.08 -46.48
N ALA A 18 16.99 -3.01 -46.46
CA ALA A 18 17.41 -3.70 -45.23
C ALA A 18 18.00 -2.72 -44.21
N VAL A 19 18.90 -1.82 -44.64
CA VAL A 19 19.47 -0.79 -43.74
C VAL A 19 18.40 0.19 -43.27
N THR A 20 17.49 0.61 -44.15
CA THR A 20 16.39 1.51 -43.80
C THR A 20 15.47 0.86 -42.77
N LEU A 21 15.12 -0.41 -42.97
CA LEU A 21 14.28 -1.19 -42.06
C LEU A 21 14.94 -1.34 -40.69
N ALA A 22 16.22 -1.75 -40.66
CA ALA A 22 16.98 -1.91 -39.43
C ALA A 22 17.13 -0.58 -38.66
N SER A 23 17.43 0.50 -39.36
CA SER A 23 17.62 1.82 -38.74
C SER A 23 16.30 2.40 -38.22
N THR A 24 15.21 2.25 -38.98
CA THR A 24 13.86 2.66 -38.55
C THR A 24 13.42 1.84 -37.34
N GLY A 25 13.61 0.52 -37.40
CA GLY A 25 13.32 -0.39 -36.30
C GLY A 25 14.09 -0.07 -35.04
N PHE A 26 15.40 0.14 -35.15
CA PHE A 26 16.24 0.55 -34.04
C PHE A 26 15.71 1.84 -33.40
N CYS A 27 15.40 2.87 -34.19
CA CYS A 27 14.92 4.15 -33.66
C CYS A 27 13.56 4.04 -32.99
N VAL A 28 12.63 3.28 -33.58
CA VAL A 28 11.29 3.09 -33.01
C VAL A 28 11.33 2.20 -31.78
N LEU A 29 12.07 1.08 -31.80
CA LEU A 29 12.20 0.16 -30.66
C LEU A 29 12.91 0.83 -29.48
N THR A 30 14.03 1.51 -29.71
CA THR A 30 14.71 2.27 -28.64
C THR A 30 13.86 3.43 -28.14
N GLY A 31 13.05 4.03 -29.02
CA GLY A 31 12.06 5.03 -28.66
C GLY A 31 10.95 4.50 -27.77
N ALA A 32 10.41 3.32 -28.11
CA ALA A 32 9.44 2.59 -27.31
C ALA A 32 10.02 2.22 -25.94
N THR A 33 11.22 1.63 -25.88
CA THR A 33 11.91 1.30 -24.62
C THR A 33 12.08 2.54 -23.74
N SER A 34 12.49 3.67 -24.33
CA SER A 34 12.66 4.93 -23.60
C SER A 34 11.34 5.48 -23.08
N ALA A 35 10.27 5.40 -23.88
CA ALA A 35 8.93 5.84 -23.49
C ALA A 35 8.37 4.99 -22.34
N ALA A 36 8.47 3.65 -22.44
CA ALA A 36 8.07 2.72 -21.38
C ALA A 36 8.82 3.01 -20.07
N ARG A 37 10.14 3.21 -20.16
CA ARG A 37 10.97 3.61 -19.03
C ARG A 37 10.51 4.93 -18.41
N LEU A 38 10.32 5.97 -19.22
CA LEU A 38 9.92 7.29 -18.74
C LEU A 38 8.52 7.28 -18.12
N GLN A 39 7.59 6.49 -18.64
CA GLN A 39 6.27 6.31 -18.03
C GLN A 39 6.35 5.59 -16.69
N ALA A 40 7.09 4.48 -16.60
CA ALA A 40 7.28 3.74 -15.36
C ALA A 40 7.96 4.60 -14.28
N VAL A 41 9.05 5.28 -14.65
CA VAL A 41 9.73 6.24 -13.77
C VAL A 41 8.80 7.40 -13.43
N GLY A 42 8.01 7.92 -14.36
CA GLY A 42 7.06 9.00 -14.13
C GLY A 42 5.99 8.66 -13.07
N VAL A 43 5.45 7.43 -13.09
CA VAL A 43 4.53 6.94 -12.04
C VAL A 43 5.22 6.90 -10.68
N VAL A 44 6.48 6.44 -10.64
CA VAL A 44 7.30 6.49 -9.41
C VAL A 44 7.55 7.93 -8.98
N GLN A 45 7.96 8.83 -9.87
CA GLN A 45 8.22 10.25 -9.54
C GLN A 45 7.00 10.97 -8.99
N ALA A 46 5.80 10.61 -9.45
CA ALA A 46 4.56 11.19 -8.94
C ALA A 46 4.17 10.68 -7.53
N ASN A 47 4.69 9.52 -7.10
CA ASN A 47 4.19 8.82 -5.90
C ASN A 47 5.29 8.31 -4.94
N TYR A 48 6.57 8.62 -5.17
CA TYR A 48 7.67 8.06 -4.38
C TYR A 48 7.74 8.59 -2.95
N ARG A 49 7.17 9.76 -2.66
CA ARG A 49 7.38 10.47 -1.39
C ARG A 49 6.11 10.43 -0.55
N SER A 50 6.23 9.90 0.66
CA SER A 50 5.19 9.94 1.70
C SER A 50 5.36 11.19 2.60
N ALA A 51 4.64 11.27 3.71
CA ALA A 51 4.75 12.37 4.69
C ALA A 51 6.14 12.54 5.33
N TYR A 52 7.02 11.55 5.25
CA TYR A 52 8.41 11.63 5.70
C TYR A 52 9.27 10.65 4.89
N ASP A 53 10.59 10.84 4.88
CA ASP A 53 11.50 10.02 4.06
C ASP A 53 12.15 8.89 4.88
N ILE A 54 12.34 9.13 6.18
CA ILE A 54 12.95 8.20 7.15
C ILE A 54 12.07 8.15 8.40
N LEU A 55 11.90 6.94 8.94
CA LEU A 55 11.27 6.67 10.22
C LEU A 55 12.31 6.14 11.21
N VAL A 56 12.47 6.82 12.34
CA VAL A 56 13.35 6.39 13.43
C VAL A 56 12.50 5.84 14.58
N ARG A 57 12.81 4.62 15.01
CA ARG A 57 12.10 3.88 16.07
C ARG A 57 13.06 3.48 17.20
N PRO A 58 12.53 3.22 18.40
CA PRO A 58 13.28 2.57 19.47
C PRO A 58 13.98 1.30 18.99
N ALA A 59 15.21 1.10 19.45
CA ALA A 59 16.01 -0.09 19.12
C ALA A 59 15.29 -1.38 19.56
N GLY A 60 15.26 -2.38 18.68
CA GLY A 60 14.64 -3.67 18.94
C GLY A 60 13.11 -3.66 18.82
N SER A 61 12.52 -2.58 18.32
CA SER A 61 11.06 -2.49 18.17
C SER A 61 10.51 -3.22 16.95
N ARG A 62 11.37 -3.61 16.00
CA ARG A 62 10.99 -4.30 14.76
C ARG A 62 10.52 -5.72 15.04
N SER A 63 9.32 -6.07 14.58
CA SER A 63 8.86 -7.45 14.66
C SER A 63 9.60 -8.36 13.66
N ASP A 64 9.57 -9.68 13.91
CA ASP A 64 10.15 -10.67 12.99
C ASP A 64 9.56 -10.57 11.58
N LEU A 65 8.24 -10.35 11.50
CA LEU A 65 7.55 -10.18 10.22
C LEU A 65 8.00 -8.92 9.46
N GLU A 66 8.24 -7.81 10.17
CA GLU A 66 8.78 -6.58 9.57
C GLU A 66 10.21 -6.78 9.06
N ARG A 67 11.04 -7.56 9.77
CA ARG A 67 12.41 -7.91 9.37
C ARG A 67 12.44 -8.86 8.17
N GLU A 68 11.65 -9.92 8.19
CA GLU A 68 11.60 -10.95 7.13
C GLU A 68 11.04 -10.41 5.81
N ARG A 69 9.94 -9.63 5.87
CA ARG A 69 9.20 -9.21 4.67
C ARG A 69 9.46 -7.76 4.24
N GLY A 70 10.26 -7.02 5.00
CA GLY A 70 10.52 -5.59 4.73
C GLY A 70 9.24 -4.74 4.82
N LEU A 71 8.32 -5.13 5.69
CA LEU A 71 7.03 -4.46 5.87
C LEU A 71 7.04 -3.52 7.08
N LEU A 72 6.07 -2.60 7.11
CA LEU A 72 5.75 -1.68 8.20
C LEU A 72 4.22 -1.63 8.35
N ARG A 73 3.71 -1.89 9.54
CA ARG A 73 2.27 -1.84 9.80
C ARG A 73 1.76 -0.39 9.86
N PRO A 74 0.56 -0.07 9.35
CA PRO A 74 -0.06 1.23 9.62
C PRO A 74 -0.30 1.43 11.13
N ASN A 75 -0.32 2.69 11.56
CA ASN A 75 -0.55 3.12 12.95
C ASN A 75 0.23 2.31 14.02
N PHE A 76 1.46 1.90 13.70
CA PHE A 76 2.34 1.20 14.65
C PHE A 76 2.57 2.01 15.93
N LEU A 77 2.53 3.35 15.83
CA LEU A 77 2.68 4.27 16.97
C LEU A 77 1.61 4.08 18.04
N SER A 78 0.38 3.75 17.67
CA SER A 78 -0.70 3.55 18.65
C SER A 78 -0.46 2.37 19.60
N GLY A 79 0.59 1.56 19.36
CA GLY A 79 1.07 0.49 20.23
C GLY A 79 2.53 0.59 20.67
N GLN A 80 3.18 1.76 20.52
CA GLN A 80 4.56 2.01 20.91
C GLN A 80 4.65 3.26 21.79
N PHE A 81 5.03 3.06 23.05
CA PHE A 81 5.06 4.10 24.08
C PHE A 81 6.50 4.30 24.58
N GLY A 82 7.10 5.44 24.25
CA GLY A 82 8.49 5.75 24.59
C GLY A 82 9.54 4.90 23.86
N GLY A 83 10.78 4.97 24.36
CA GLY A 83 11.95 4.22 23.87
C GLY A 83 13.04 5.07 23.20
N ILE A 84 12.76 6.34 22.86
CA ILE A 84 13.75 7.31 22.36
C ILE A 84 13.88 8.48 23.34
N SER A 85 15.12 8.86 23.69
CA SER A 85 15.37 10.02 24.54
C SER A 85 15.33 11.34 23.77
N THR A 86 15.12 12.44 24.47
CA THR A 86 15.21 13.79 23.88
C THR A 86 16.62 14.08 23.36
N ALA A 87 17.66 13.57 24.03
CA ALA A 87 19.05 13.67 23.56
C ALA A 87 19.28 12.92 22.23
N GLN A 88 18.72 11.72 22.09
CA GLN A 88 18.77 10.97 20.83
C GLN A 88 18.04 11.71 19.71
N TRP A 89 16.85 12.26 19.98
CA TRP A 89 16.15 13.09 18.99
C TRP A 89 16.96 14.32 18.57
N ARG A 90 17.60 15.03 19.50
CA ARG A 90 18.49 16.14 19.17
C ARG A 90 19.70 15.69 18.33
N ALA A 91 20.23 14.50 18.58
CA ALA A 91 21.27 13.92 17.75
C ALA A 91 20.78 13.61 16.32
N VAL A 92 19.52 13.16 16.15
CA VAL A 92 18.88 13.02 14.83
C VAL A 92 18.75 14.38 14.14
N GLU A 93 18.27 15.40 14.85
CA GLU A 93 18.10 16.76 14.34
C GLU A 93 19.43 17.38 13.88
N ALA A 94 20.53 17.04 14.54
CA ALA A 94 21.87 17.54 14.24
C ALA A 94 22.59 16.77 13.11
N VAL A 95 21.96 15.79 12.46
CA VAL A 95 22.55 15.10 11.30
C VAL A 95 22.47 15.98 10.07
N ASP A 96 23.60 16.18 9.39
CA ASP A 96 23.67 16.94 8.16
C ASP A 96 22.76 16.33 7.08
N GLY A 97 21.94 17.18 6.46
CA GLY A 97 20.95 16.76 5.47
C GLY A 97 19.55 16.45 6.03
N VAL A 98 19.36 16.48 7.35
CA VAL A 98 18.01 16.47 7.95
C VAL A 98 17.36 17.85 7.80
N ALA A 99 16.23 17.94 7.09
CA ALA A 99 15.47 19.18 6.94
C ALA A 99 14.49 19.39 8.12
N VAL A 100 13.79 18.32 8.50
CA VAL A 100 12.83 18.33 9.62
C VAL A 100 12.93 16.98 10.32
N ALA A 101 13.06 16.99 11.65
CA ALA A 101 12.89 15.83 12.51
C ALA A 101 11.72 16.09 13.46
N ALA A 102 10.55 15.52 13.17
CA ALA A 102 9.34 15.70 13.97
C ALA A 102 9.16 14.52 14.95
N PRO A 103 9.41 14.73 16.26
CA PRO A 103 9.22 13.71 17.27
C PRO A 103 7.73 13.53 17.59
N VAL A 104 7.33 12.30 17.91
CA VAL A 104 6.03 12.00 18.50
C VAL A 104 6.24 11.16 19.74
N ALA A 105 5.62 11.56 20.83
CA ALA A 105 5.53 10.80 22.07
C ALA A 105 4.09 10.35 22.27
N MET A 106 3.83 9.06 22.14
CA MET A 106 2.53 8.50 22.51
C MET A 106 2.47 8.42 24.03
N VAL A 107 1.46 9.05 24.63
CA VAL A 107 1.36 9.19 26.07
C VAL A 107 0.57 8.02 26.65
N GLY A 108 -0.66 7.81 26.19
CA GLY A 108 -1.55 6.77 26.70
C GLY A 108 -3.01 7.02 26.29
N TYR A 109 -3.85 6.03 26.56
CA TYR A 109 -5.30 6.15 26.47
C TYR A 109 -5.84 6.67 27.80
N LEU A 110 -6.65 7.72 27.76
CA LEU A 110 -7.43 8.21 28.90
C LEU A 110 -8.92 8.02 28.61
N SER A 111 -9.72 7.85 29.66
CA SER A 111 -11.15 7.63 29.51
C SER A 111 -11.95 8.89 29.85
N VAL A 112 -12.84 9.30 28.95
CA VAL A 112 -13.77 10.41 29.17
C VAL A 112 -15.20 9.89 29.24
N ASP A 113 -16.05 10.56 30.02
CA ASP A 113 -17.49 10.39 29.94
C ASP A 113 -18.07 11.43 28.98
N LEU A 114 -18.55 10.99 27.83
CA LEU A 114 -19.21 11.86 26.87
C LEU A 114 -20.63 12.22 27.33
N GLY A 115 -21.24 11.37 28.15
CA GLY A 115 -22.65 11.45 28.55
C GLY A 115 -23.61 11.28 27.38
N MET A 116 -24.75 10.64 27.62
CA MET A 116 -25.88 10.63 26.70
C MET A 116 -27.13 11.10 27.42
N THR A 117 -27.69 12.21 26.93
CA THR A 117 -28.97 12.71 27.44
C THR A 117 -30.12 11.92 26.82
N VAL A 118 -30.88 11.23 27.67
CA VAL A 118 -32.12 10.53 27.31
C VAL A 118 -33.29 11.41 27.74
N ASP A 119 -34.09 11.86 26.77
CA ASP A 119 -35.30 12.63 27.04
C ASP A 119 -36.50 11.70 27.27
N LEU A 120 -37.07 11.74 28.47
CA LEU A 120 -38.20 10.92 28.90
C LEU A 120 -39.48 11.75 29.07
N THR A 121 -39.47 13.05 28.74
CA THR A 121 -40.57 14.00 29.03
C THR A 121 -41.91 13.55 28.48
N ASP A 122 -41.92 13.03 27.25
CA ASP A 122 -43.11 12.54 26.55
C ASP A 122 -43.22 11.01 26.60
N ARG A 123 -42.34 10.36 27.39
CA ARG A 123 -42.28 8.90 27.60
C ARG A 123 -42.93 8.47 28.91
N VAL A 124 -43.23 9.44 29.77
CA VAL A 124 -43.87 9.25 31.07
C VAL A 124 -45.38 9.39 30.91
N ASP A 125 -46.14 8.42 31.42
CA ASP A 125 -47.60 8.56 31.53
C ASP A 125 -47.93 9.57 32.63
N ARG A 126 -48.44 10.74 32.27
CA ARG A 126 -48.79 11.80 33.23
C ARG A 126 -50.03 11.47 34.07
N THR A 127 -50.81 10.47 33.68
CA THR A 127 -52.00 10.02 34.41
C THR A 127 -51.64 8.99 35.49
N ALA A 128 -50.62 8.17 35.25
CA ALA A 128 -50.14 7.18 36.19
C ALA A 128 -49.68 7.82 37.51
N ARG A 129 -50.09 7.19 38.62
CA ARG A 129 -49.71 7.66 39.95
C ARG A 129 -48.22 7.44 40.23
N GLN A 130 -47.72 6.28 39.82
CA GLN A 130 -46.34 5.82 39.97
C GLN A 130 -45.98 5.03 38.72
N GLN A 131 -44.74 5.14 38.27
CA GLN A 131 -44.20 4.37 37.16
C GLN A 131 -42.69 4.23 37.32
N LEU A 132 -42.14 3.16 36.74
CA LEU A 132 -40.72 2.84 36.81
C LEU A 132 -40.24 2.50 35.42
N LEU A 133 -39.32 3.32 34.91
CA LEU A 133 -38.73 3.14 33.60
C LEU A 133 -37.32 2.55 33.77
N ARG A 134 -37.04 1.45 33.07
CA ARG A 134 -35.70 0.90 32.90
C ARG A 134 -35.10 1.41 31.60
N LEU A 135 -33.93 2.04 31.73
CA LEU A 135 -33.10 2.47 30.62
C LEU A 135 -31.96 1.46 30.47
N SER A 136 -31.98 0.68 29.39
CA SER A 136 -30.97 -0.32 29.09
C SER A 136 -30.11 0.15 27.92
N PRO A 137 -28.93 0.73 28.16
CA PRO A 137 -28.01 1.10 27.10
C PRO A 137 -27.38 -0.15 26.46
N GLU A 138 -27.18 -0.09 25.16
CA GLU A 138 -26.52 -1.09 24.31
C GLU A 138 -25.55 -0.34 23.40
N THR A 139 -24.27 -0.68 23.47
CA THR A 139 -23.24 -0.15 22.57
C THR A 139 -23.14 -1.04 21.34
N LEU A 140 -23.24 -0.42 20.16
CA LEU A 140 -23.16 -1.06 18.86
C LEU A 140 -21.87 -0.59 18.17
N ALA A 141 -21.05 -1.52 17.71
CA ALA A 141 -19.82 -1.24 16.97
C ALA A 141 -19.61 -2.26 15.83
N ASP A 142 -18.53 -2.11 15.07
CA ASP A 142 -18.12 -3.03 14.00
C ASP A 142 -19.23 -3.21 12.94
N GLN A 143 -19.79 -2.10 12.47
CA GLN A 143 -20.96 -2.00 11.59
C GLN A 143 -22.24 -2.63 12.17
N GLY A 144 -22.32 -2.78 13.50
CA GLY A 144 -23.45 -3.36 14.22
C GLY A 144 -23.34 -4.88 14.46
N LEU A 145 -22.19 -5.47 14.10
CA LEU A 145 -21.85 -6.87 14.39
C LEU A 145 -21.54 -7.08 15.88
N THR A 146 -20.96 -6.07 16.53
CA THR A 146 -20.70 -6.08 17.97
C THR A 146 -21.85 -5.40 18.72
N ARG A 147 -22.41 -6.09 19.72
CA ARG A 147 -23.48 -5.58 20.59
C ARG A 147 -23.15 -5.86 22.05
N SER A 148 -22.75 -4.82 22.76
CA SER A 148 -22.36 -4.93 24.16
C SER A 148 -23.40 -4.26 25.07
N PRO A 149 -24.01 -4.98 26.02
CA PRO A 149 -24.94 -4.37 26.97
C PRO A 149 -24.18 -3.48 27.97
N GLY A 150 -24.69 -2.28 28.19
CA GLY A 150 -24.23 -1.39 29.26
C GLY A 150 -25.02 -1.57 30.55
N THR A 151 -24.60 -0.87 31.61
CA THR A 151 -25.28 -0.91 32.92
C THR A 151 -26.64 -0.20 32.83
N PRO A 152 -27.75 -0.89 33.16
CA PRO A 152 -29.07 -0.27 33.17
C PRO A 152 -29.19 0.81 34.26
N ALA A 153 -29.98 1.84 33.98
CA ALA A 153 -30.41 2.83 34.96
C ALA A 153 -31.94 2.76 35.13
N LEU A 154 -32.41 3.05 36.35
CA LEU A 154 -33.82 3.05 36.67
C LEU A 154 -34.29 4.48 36.94
N VAL A 155 -35.47 4.83 36.43
CA VAL A 155 -36.10 6.13 36.61
C VAL A 155 -37.47 5.91 37.22
N TYR A 156 -37.61 6.24 38.50
CA TYR A 156 -38.86 6.17 39.21
C TYR A 156 -39.56 7.52 39.15
N VAL A 157 -40.80 7.55 38.67
CA VAL A 157 -41.60 8.79 38.59
C VAL A 157 -42.87 8.60 39.40
N THR A 158 -43.16 9.53 40.31
CA THR A 158 -44.34 9.48 41.17
C THR A 158 -45.02 10.83 41.29
N ARG A 159 -46.35 10.85 41.41
CA ARG A 159 -47.13 12.06 41.74
C ARG A 159 -47.21 12.31 43.24
N ASN A 160 -46.80 11.34 44.05
CA ASN A 160 -46.71 11.50 45.49
C ASN A 160 -45.58 12.49 45.85
N ARG A 161 -45.68 13.13 47.02
CA ARG A 161 -44.66 14.06 47.48
C ARG A 161 -43.37 13.28 47.80
N LEU A 162 -42.26 13.70 47.18
CA LEU A 162 -40.93 13.22 47.53
C LEU A 162 -40.26 14.26 48.45
N VAL A 163 -39.63 13.77 49.52
CA VAL A 163 -38.84 14.56 50.45
C VAL A 163 -37.37 14.17 50.28
N PRO A 164 -36.54 15.02 49.67
CA PRO A 164 -35.13 14.73 49.43
C PRO A 164 -34.30 14.89 50.70
N VAL A 165 -33.08 14.35 50.67
CA VAL A 165 -32.10 14.55 51.74
C VAL A 165 -31.62 16.01 51.72
N ARG A 166 -31.64 16.65 52.89
CA ARG A 166 -31.16 18.02 53.12
C ARG A 166 -29.69 18.05 53.49
N ALA A 167 -29.31 17.25 54.47
CA ALA A 167 -27.96 17.20 55.00
C ALA A 167 -27.69 15.81 55.59
N LEU A 168 -26.41 15.44 55.64
CA LEU A 168 -25.91 14.32 56.44
C LEU A 168 -25.31 14.91 57.71
N ASN A 169 -25.71 14.39 58.87
CA ASN A 169 -25.13 14.79 60.15
C ASN A 169 -24.14 13.72 60.60
N ASP A 170 -22.84 13.94 60.33
CA ASP A 170 -21.79 12.96 60.60
C ASP A 170 -21.65 12.66 62.11
N ALA A 171 -21.84 13.67 62.97
CA ALA A 171 -21.72 13.51 64.43
C ALA A 171 -22.81 12.60 65.00
N ARG A 172 -24.04 12.70 64.47
CA ARG A 172 -25.18 11.86 64.88
C ARG A 172 -25.38 10.63 64.01
N ARG A 173 -24.64 10.52 62.90
CA ARG A 173 -24.86 9.55 61.82
C ARG A 173 -26.34 9.47 61.42
N THR A 174 -26.93 10.60 61.07
CA THR A 174 -28.34 10.70 60.65
C THR A 174 -28.50 11.39 59.30
N TYR A 175 -29.47 10.91 58.52
CA TYR A 175 -30.00 11.58 57.34
C TYR A 175 -31.02 12.61 57.79
N VAL A 176 -30.81 13.87 57.43
CA VAL A 176 -31.76 14.96 57.71
C VAL A 176 -32.47 15.31 56.41
N TYR A 177 -33.79 15.17 56.38
CA TYR A 177 -34.62 15.41 55.20
C TYR A 177 -35.12 16.86 55.13
N ALA A 178 -35.57 17.28 53.95
CA ALA A 178 -35.99 18.65 53.69
C ALA A 178 -37.18 19.14 54.53
N ASP A 179 -37.99 18.24 55.06
CA ASP A 179 -39.12 18.55 55.95
C ASP A 179 -38.76 18.47 57.45
N GLY A 180 -37.47 18.28 57.78
CA GLY A 180 -36.98 18.16 59.15
C GLY A 180 -36.98 16.74 59.72
N THR A 181 -37.42 15.74 58.95
CA THR A 181 -37.34 14.33 59.39
C THR A 181 -35.89 13.91 59.56
N GLU A 182 -35.56 13.20 60.64
CA GLU A 182 -34.25 12.60 60.86
C GLU A 182 -34.36 11.08 60.91
N LEU A 183 -33.55 10.36 60.12
CA LEU A 183 -33.44 8.91 60.16
C LEU A 183 -32.00 8.49 60.48
N PRO A 184 -31.77 7.53 61.39
CA PRO A 184 -30.44 6.97 61.63
C PRO A 184 -29.87 6.33 60.35
N ASP A 185 -28.58 6.56 60.08
CA ASP A 185 -27.86 5.97 58.95
C ASP A 185 -27.95 4.43 58.92
N ARG A 186 -27.90 3.79 60.09
CA ARG A 186 -28.09 2.34 60.22
C ARG A 186 -29.46 1.87 59.74
N GLU A 187 -30.51 2.68 59.94
CA GLU A 187 -31.85 2.35 59.47
C GLU A 187 -31.94 2.47 57.95
N VAL A 188 -31.43 3.58 57.39
CA VAL A 188 -31.37 3.80 55.94
C VAL A 188 -30.55 2.71 55.27
N SER A 189 -29.35 2.41 55.77
CA SER A 189 -28.47 1.35 55.26
C SER A 189 -29.07 -0.06 55.39
N ARG A 190 -29.87 -0.34 56.42
CA ARG A 190 -30.55 -1.66 56.52
C ARG A 190 -31.64 -1.82 55.46
N ARG A 191 -32.34 -0.74 55.15
CA ARG A 191 -33.52 -0.70 54.27
C ARG A 191 -33.14 -0.49 52.79
N CYS A 192 -32.12 0.31 52.56
CA CYS A 192 -31.48 0.58 51.27
C CYS A 192 -29.95 0.45 51.42
N PRO A 193 -29.40 -0.77 51.31
CA PRO A 193 -27.98 -1.03 51.57
C PRO A 193 -26.97 -0.28 50.71
N ALA A 194 -27.38 0.20 49.53
CA ALA A 194 -26.54 0.96 48.61
C ALA A 194 -26.92 2.44 48.53
N ALA A 195 -27.84 2.93 49.39
CA ALA A 195 -28.34 4.28 49.29
C ALA A 195 -27.26 5.35 49.54
N LEU A 196 -27.30 6.40 48.73
CA LEU A 196 -26.48 7.59 48.92
C LEU A 196 -27.34 8.76 49.42
N PHE A 197 -28.44 9.04 48.73
CA PHE A 197 -29.37 10.13 48.98
C PHE A 197 -30.84 9.70 48.79
N ALA A 198 -31.19 8.48 49.22
CA ALA A 198 -32.53 7.91 49.11
C ALA A 198 -33.63 8.85 49.67
N PRO A 199 -34.55 9.38 48.83
CA PRO A 199 -35.63 10.25 49.28
C PRO A 199 -36.76 9.48 49.97
N LEU A 200 -37.57 10.19 50.76
CA LEU A 200 -38.82 9.67 51.34
C LEU A 200 -40.00 9.99 50.42
N GLU A 201 -40.78 8.98 50.05
CA GLU A 201 -42.09 9.14 49.42
C GLU A 201 -43.19 9.18 50.48
N VAL A 202 -44.04 10.21 50.43
CA VAL A 202 -45.24 10.31 51.27
C VAL A 202 -46.41 9.66 50.53
N LEU A 203 -46.83 8.49 51.02
CA LEU A 203 -47.91 7.69 50.46
C LEU A 203 -49.29 8.31 50.74
N PRO A 204 -50.35 7.93 49.99
CA PRO A 204 -51.71 8.42 50.21
C PRO A 204 -52.26 8.22 51.63
N ASP A 205 -51.82 7.18 52.31
CA ASP A 205 -52.17 6.84 53.70
C ASP A 205 -51.39 7.68 54.73
N GLY A 206 -50.53 8.60 54.28
CA GLY A 206 -49.66 9.43 55.11
C GLY A 206 -48.37 8.73 55.55
N ARG A 207 -48.21 7.43 55.26
CA ARG A 207 -47.00 6.68 55.58
C ARG A 207 -45.83 7.16 54.72
N ARG A 208 -44.63 7.10 55.28
CA ARG A 208 -43.40 7.57 54.64
C ARG A 208 -42.50 6.39 54.34
N GLU A 209 -42.06 6.29 53.09
CA GLU A 209 -41.29 5.14 52.64
C GLU A 209 -40.05 5.54 51.86
N LEU A 210 -38.93 4.87 52.13
CA LEU A 210 -37.67 5.11 51.43
C LEU A 210 -37.77 4.60 50.00
N VAL A 211 -37.42 5.46 49.04
CA VAL A 211 -37.15 5.06 47.65
C VAL A 211 -35.64 4.89 47.54
N CYS A 212 -35.16 3.67 47.37
CA CYS A 212 -33.73 3.41 47.28
C CYS A 212 -33.20 4.00 45.96
N ASP A 213 -32.18 4.86 46.04
CA ASP A 213 -31.57 5.56 44.91
C ASP A 213 -30.42 4.77 44.26
N ALA A 214 -30.08 3.61 44.84
CA ALA A 214 -29.23 2.61 44.25
C ALA A 214 -29.64 1.22 44.75
N LEU A 215 -29.53 0.22 43.87
CA LEU A 215 -29.92 -1.16 44.13
C LEU A 215 -28.74 -2.10 43.92
N ARG A 216 -28.65 -3.13 44.77
CA ARG A 216 -27.60 -4.14 44.67
C ARG A 216 -28.13 -5.50 45.14
N ASP A 217 -27.73 -6.57 44.47
CA ASP A 217 -28.21 -7.92 44.78
C ASP A 217 -27.68 -8.47 46.12
N ASP A 218 -26.44 -8.14 46.50
CA ASP A 218 -25.84 -8.51 47.78
C ASP A 218 -24.93 -7.37 48.32
N ALA A 219 -24.36 -7.51 49.51
CA ALA A 219 -23.47 -6.52 50.09
C ALA A 219 -22.03 -6.54 49.51
N THR A 220 -21.72 -7.52 48.67
CA THR A 220 -20.38 -7.82 48.14
C THR A 220 -20.23 -7.51 46.66
N SER A 221 -21.32 -7.25 45.96
CA SER A 221 -21.36 -6.96 44.54
C SER A 221 -20.68 -5.62 44.30
N PRO A 222 -19.79 -5.50 43.31
CA PRO A 222 -19.12 -4.24 43.04
C PRO A 222 -20.03 -3.23 42.33
N LEU A 223 -21.17 -3.65 41.77
CA LEU A 223 -22.04 -2.80 40.95
C LEU A 223 -23.40 -2.56 41.60
N ALA A 224 -23.73 -1.30 41.81
CA ALA A 224 -25.09 -0.87 42.14
C ALA A 224 -25.78 -0.26 40.91
N GLN A 225 -27.03 -0.62 40.65
CA GLN A 225 -27.84 0.05 39.62
C GLN A 225 -28.46 1.32 40.22
N GLN A 226 -28.18 2.46 39.60
CA GLN A 226 -28.72 3.74 40.05
C GLN A 226 -30.21 3.86 39.77
N VAL A 227 -30.94 4.40 40.74
CA VAL A 227 -32.37 4.73 40.66
C VAL A 227 -32.53 6.24 40.87
N ARG A 228 -33.05 6.93 39.86
CA ARG A 228 -33.38 8.35 39.96
C ARG A 228 -34.87 8.53 40.18
N ALA A 229 -35.23 9.11 41.31
CA ALA A 229 -36.60 9.35 41.73
C ALA A 229 -37.02 10.79 41.41
N PHE A 230 -38.08 10.93 40.62
CA PHE A 230 -38.65 12.20 40.23
C PHE A 230 -40.08 12.34 40.73
N GLN A 231 -40.41 13.52 41.26
CA GLN A 231 -41.78 13.90 41.54
C GLN A 231 -42.36 14.61 40.31
N LEU A 232 -43.50 14.12 39.81
CA LEU A 232 -44.33 14.77 38.81
C LEU A 232 -45.35 15.68 39.51
N ALA A 233 -45.20 16.99 39.33
CA ALA A 233 -46.10 17.99 39.89
C ALA A 233 -47.40 18.12 39.08
N ALA A 234 -48.41 18.74 39.68
CA ALA A 234 -49.72 18.93 39.05
C ALA A 234 -49.69 19.84 37.81
N ASP A 235 -48.72 20.75 37.74
CA ASP A 235 -48.46 21.64 36.60
C ASP A 235 -47.68 20.95 35.45
N GLY A 236 -47.41 19.64 35.57
CA GLY A 236 -46.69 18.86 34.58
C GLY A 236 -45.16 18.99 34.65
N THR A 237 -44.63 19.71 35.65
CA THR A 237 -43.18 19.82 35.87
C THR A 237 -42.62 18.66 36.70
N PHE A 238 -41.32 18.43 36.58
CA PHE A 238 -40.60 17.38 37.30
C PHE A 238 -39.68 17.98 38.37
N ARG A 239 -39.48 17.25 39.47
CA ARG A 239 -38.49 17.58 40.51
C ARG A 239 -37.67 16.34 40.83
N ASP A 240 -36.36 16.42 40.67
CA ASP A 240 -35.45 15.33 41.04
C ASP A 240 -35.26 15.29 42.55
N ALA A 241 -35.61 14.18 43.18
CA ALA A 241 -35.48 14.00 44.63
C ALA A 241 -34.27 13.13 45.03
N SER A 242 -33.59 12.49 44.08
CA SER A 242 -32.38 11.69 44.31
C SER A 242 -31.13 12.58 44.38
N VAL A 243 -31.18 13.66 45.17
CA VAL A 243 -30.10 14.65 45.29
C VAL A 243 -29.94 15.14 46.72
N LEU A 244 -28.72 15.49 47.10
CA LEU A 244 -28.43 16.20 48.35
C LEU A 244 -28.71 17.71 48.17
N THR A 245 -29.78 18.20 48.78
CA THR A 245 -30.23 19.59 48.53
C THR A 245 -29.39 20.66 49.23
N ARG A 246 -28.71 20.32 50.33
CA ARG A 246 -27.96 21.28 51.18
C ARG A 246 -28.80 22.51 51.58
N GLY A 247 -30.10 22.29 51.81
CA GLY A 247 -31.06 23.34 52.17
C GLY A 247 -31.57 24.20 51.01
N ARG A 248 -31.15 23.93 49.76
CA ARG A 248 -31.66 24.62 48.57
C ARG A 248 -32.99 24.00 48.10
N PRO A 249 -33.92 24.78 47.53
CA PRO A 249 -35.15 24.22 46.97
C PRO A 249 -34.84 23.30 45.78
N LEU A 250 -35.67 22.27 45.58
CA LEU A 250 -35.53 21.36 44.44
C LEU A 250 -35.74 22.14 43.13
N PRO A 251 -34.82 22.00 42.15
CA PRO A 251 -35.00 22.62 40.84
C PRO A 251 -36.25 22.04 40.18
N THR A 252 -37.08 22.94 39.64
CA THR A 252 -38.27 22.56 38.87
C THR A 252 -37.88 22.44 37.39
N LEU A 253 -38.08 21.25 36.82
CA LEU A 253 -37.66 20.88 35.49
C LEU A 253 -38.87 20.80 34.55
N ARG A 254 -38.82 21.50 33.42
CA ARG A 254 -39.87 21.41 32.38
C ARG A 254 -39.78 20.12 31.54
N ALA A 255 -38.62 19.48 31.54
CA ALA A 255 -38.33 18.26 30.79
C ALA A 255 -37.64 17.25 31.70
N LEU A 256 -38.05 15.98 31.59
CA LEU A 256 -37.43 14.87 32.29
C LEU A 256 -36.27 14.33 31.45
N ARG A 257 -35.06 14.80 31.75
CA ARG A 257 -33.84 14.37 31.06
C ARG A 257 -32.90 13.64 32.01
N VAL A 258 -32.45 12.48 31.60
CA VAL A 258 -31.52 11.64 32.37
C VAL A 258 -30.23 11.50 31.58
N GLN A 259 -29.11 11.83 32.21
CA GLN A 259 -27.79 11.57 31.64
C GLN A 259 -27.39 10.14 31.96
N LEU A 260 -27.01 9.39 30.94
CA LEU A 260 -26.38 8.08 31.08
C LEU A 260 -24.89 8.21 30.78
N PRO A 261 -24.00 7.57 31.55
CA PRO A 261 -22.57 7.59 31.26
C PRO A 261 -22.27 6.86 29.95
N VAL A 262 -21.42 7.45 29.13
CA VAL A 262 -20.90 6.86 27.88
C VAL A 262 -19.39 7.03 27.88
N ARG A 263 -18.67 5.98 28.31
CA ARG A 263 -17.22 5.98 28.40
C ARG A 263 -16.57 5.82 27.03
N PHE A 264 -15.64 6.72 26.70
CA PHE A 264 -14.84 6.67 25.49
C PHE A 264 -13.36 6.84 25.79
N SER A 265 -12.51 6.07 25.10
CA SER A 265 -11.06 6.09 25.30
C SER A 265 -10.38 6.99 24.27
N LEU A 266 -9.81 8.11 24.71
CA LEU A 266 -9.06 9.05 23.88
C LEU A 266 -7.57 8.73 23.95
N LEU A 267 -6.91 8.59 22.80
CA LEU A 267 -5.46 8.44 22.74
C LEU A 267 -4.79 9.81 22.75
N ALA A 268 -3.93 10.05 23.74
CA ALA A 268 -3.14 11.27 23.85
C ALA A 268 -1.73 11.07 23.27
N ALA A 269 -1.25 12.07 22.54
CA ALA A 269 0.12 12.15 22.04
C ALA A 269 0.69 13.56 22.29
N ALA A 270 2.00 13.66 22.45
CA ALA A 270 2.72 14.93 22.50
C ALA A 270 3.62 15.07 21.28
N VAL A 271 3.62 16.26 20.68
CA VAL A 271 4.38 16.59 19.47
C VAL A 271 5.15 17.89 19.67
N ASP A 272 6.25 18.07 18.95
CA ASP A 272 6.84 19.41 18.78
C ASP A 272 5.99 20.17 17.75
N PRO A 273 5.25 21.24 18.15
CA PRO A 273 4.27 21.87 17.26
C PRO A 273 4.89 22.44 15.97
N ASP A 274 6.08 23.04 16.05
CA ASP A 274 6.72 23.69 14.90
C ASP A 274 7.29 22.65 13.93
N ARG A 275 7.83 21.55 14.45
CA ARG A 275 8.34 20.44 13.62
C ARG A 275 7.19 19.64 13.01
N GLU A 276 6.11 19.40 13.76
CA GLU A 276 4.89 18.75 13.26
C GLU A 276 4.25 19.57 12.15
N ALA A 277 4.01 20.86 12.36
CA ALA A 277 3.45 21.78 11.36
C ALA A 277 4.25 21.77 10.05
N ARG A 278 5.59 21.77 10.11
CA ARG A 278 6.43 21.68 8.91
C ARG A 278 6.40 20.32 8.21
N LEU A 279 6.10 19.24 8.93
CA LEU A 279 6.09 17.89 8.37
C LEU A 279 4.73 17.55 7.77
N SER A 280 3.66 17.71 8.54
CA SER A 280 2.30 17.29 8.19
C SER A 280 1.39 18.45 7.78
N GLY A 281 1.72 19.71 8.10
CA GLY A 281 0.85 20.86 7.84
C GLY A 281 -0.37 20.93 8.75
N LEU A 282 -0.32 20.25 9.90
CA LEU A 282 -1.45 20.13 10.83
C LEU A 282 -1.94 21.48 11.39
N ASP A 283 -1.06 22.48 11.45
CA ASP A 283 -1.38 23.87 11.81
C ASP A 283 -2.38 24.54 10.85
N ARG A 284 -2.39 24.11 9.59
CA ARG A 284 -3.33 24.60 8.56
C ARG A 284 -4.67 23.87 8.57
N ALA A 285 -4.78 22.81 9.37
CA ALA A 285 -5.96 21.97 9.49
C ALA A 285 -6.82 22.29 10.73
N VAL A 286 -6.55 23.41 11.41
CA VAL A 286 -7.34 23.89 12.56
C VAL A 286 -8.76 24.24 12.13
N THR A 287 -9.74 23.75 12.87
CA THR A 287 -11.18 23.97 12.63
C THR A 287 -11.82 24.90 13.65
N SER A 288 -11.38 24.88 14.91
CA SER A 288 -11.77 25.85 15.96
C SER A 288 -10.57 26.26 16.82
N GLY A 289 -10.65 27.42 17.48
CA GLY A 289 -9.63 27.89 18.40
C GLY A 289 -8.29 28.18 17.73
N ARG A 290 -7.19 27.60 18.23
CA ARG A 290 -5.84 27.77 17.70
C ARG A 290 -5.01 26.49 17.78
N TYR A 291 -3.92 26.44 17.01
CA TYR A 291 -2.90 25.40 17.14
C TYR A 291 -2.02 25.58 18.39
N LEU A 292 -1.27 24.52 18.74
CA LEU A 292 -0.28 24.52 19.82
C LEU A 292 0.92 25.42 19.49
N ARG A 293 1.55 26.00 20.52
CA ARG A 293 2.79 26.80 20.37
C ARG A 293 3.96 26.07 21.03
N ALA A 294 5.14 26.07 20.40
CA ALA A 294 6.31 25.35 20.91
C ALA A 294 6.76 25.79 22.32
N GLY A 295 6.63 27.08 22.66
CA GLY A 295 6.98 27.60 23.98
C GLY A 295 5.90 27.45 25.07
N GLU A 296 4.73 26.91 24.73
CA GLU A 296 3.61 26.80 25.67
C GLU A 296 3.88 25.73 26.73
N ARG A 297 3.73 26.10 28.00
CA ARG A 297 3.95 25.19 29.15
C ARG A 297 2.67 25.08 29.98
N PRO A 298 2.52 23.99 30.76
CA PRO A 298 1.38 23.87 31.67
C PRO A 298 1.33 25.01 32.69
N VAL A 299 0.13 25.52 32.95
CA VAL A 299 -0.12 26.63 33.88
C VAL A 299 -0.80 26.08 35.14
N PRO A 300 -0.43 26.50 36.36
CA PRO A 300 -1.13 26.07 37.56
C PRO A 300 -2.61 26.51 37.55
N SER A 301 -3.51 25.62 37.94
CA SER A 301 -4.95 25.88 38.01
C SER A 301 -5.37 26.93 39.06
N GLY A 302 -4.48 27.23 40.02
CA GLY A 302 -4.75 28.10 41.16
C GLY A 302 -5.54 27.40 42.28
N GLY A 303 -5.52 27.97 43.49
CA GLY A 303 -6.17 27.42 44.69
C GLY A 303 -5.20 26.65 45.62
N GLU A 304 -5.73 26.13 46.73
CA GLU A 304 -4.98 25.40 47.77
C GLU A 304 -4.41 24.05 47.28
N HIS A 305 -5.03 23.47 46.24
CA HIS A 305 -4.61 22.22 45.58
C HIS A 305 -4.45 22.46 44.06
N SER A 306 -3.39 23.18 43.67
CA SER A 306 -3.18 23.55 42.27
C SER A 306 -2.69 22.37 41.42
N VAL A 307 -3.36 22.11 40.30
CA VAL A 307 -2.99 21.09 39.30
C VAL A 307 -2.40 21.75 38.04
N PRO A 308 -1.43 21.14 37.34
CA PRO A 308 -0.93 21.65 36.06
C PRO A 308 -1.99 21.52 34.97
N LEU A 309 -2.30 22.64 34.30
CA LEU A 309 -3.21 22.72 33.15
C LEU A 309 -2.41 22.63 31.85
N VAL A 310 -2.46 21.47 31.20
CA VAL A 310 -1.77 21.18 29.94
C VAL A 310 -2.61 21.68 28.76
N PRO A 311 -2.07 22.53 27.87
CA PRO A 311 -2.76 22.90 26.63
C PRO A 311 -2.90 21.70 25.69
N LEU A 312 -4.12 21.44 25.24
CA LEU A 312 -4.47 20.34 24.34
C LEU A 312 -5.15 20.86 23.08
N VAL A 313 -4.85 20.23 21.95
CA VAL A 313 -5.63 20.33 20.71
C VAL A 313 -6.32 18.99 20.47
N ALA A 314 -7.63 19.01 20.26
CA ALA A 314 -8.40 17.80 19.98
C ALA A 314 -8.65 17.62 18.48
N VAL A 315 -8.92 16.40 18.05
CA VAL A 315 -9.48 16.17 16.71
C VAL A 315 -10.95 16.61 16.68
N ASP A 316 -11.43 17.15 15.56
CA ASP A 316 -12.80 17.65 15.45
C ASP A 316 -13.84 16.51 15.25
N ARG A 317 -13.39 15.34 14.80
CA ARG A 317 -14.23 14.18 14.47
C ARG A 317 -13.57 12.87 14.88
N LEU A 318 -14.39 11.94 15.36
CA LEU A 318 -13.99 10.56 15.60
C LEU A 318 -14.24 9.72 14.36
N ALA A 319 -13.25 8.93 13.95
CA ALA A 319 -13.39 7.96 12.87
C ALA A 319 -13.92 6.62 13.40
N THR A 320 -15.20 6.60 13.76
CA THR A 320 -15.88 5.43 14.34
C THR A 320 -17.33 5.34 13.89
N ASP A 321 -17.86 4.13 13.77
CA ASP A 321 -19.28 3.85 13.51
C ASP A 321 -20.08 3.54 14.79
N GLU A 322 -19.43 3.66 15.96
CA GLU A 322 -20.00 3.31 17.25
C GLU A 322 -21.26 4.13 17.55
N ARG A 323 -22.29 3.44 18.07
CA ARG A 323 -23.58 4.01 18.44
C ARG A 323 -24.02 3.49 19.78
N VAL A 324 -24.64 4.36 20.58
CA VAL A 324 -25.31 3.96 21.82
C VAL A 324 -26.81 3.94 21.57
N ARG A 325 -27.42 2.78 21.76
CA ARG A 325 -28.88 2.58 21.72
C ARG A 325 -29.38 2.40 23.15
N VAL A 326 -30.33 3.21 23.57
CA VAL A 326 -30.99 3.07 24.88
C VAL A 326 -32.39 2.53 24.66
N GLN A 327 -32.61 1.30 25.13
CA GLN A 327 -33.94 0.71 25.18
C GLN A 327 -34.65 1.19 26.45
N VAL A 328 -35.81 1.81 26.28
CA VAL A 328 -36.67 2.25 27.38
C VAL A 328 -37.77 1.21 27.57
N ARG A 329 -37.95 0.72 28.80
CA ARG A 329 -39.03 -0.20 29.18
C ARG A 329 -39.74 0.32 30.41
N GLU A 330 -41.05 0.30 30.39
CA GLU A 330 -41.86 0.57 31.58
C GLU A 330 -42.11 -0.74 32.33
N LEU A 331 -41.74 -0.80 33.61
CA LEU A 331 -41.86 -1.99 34.44
C LEU A 331 -43.26 -2.07 35.07
N ALA A 332 -43.76 -3.28 35.26
CA ALA A 332 -45.14 -3.51 35.70
C ALA A 332 -45.36 -3.12 37.18
N GLU A 333 -44.33 -3.24 38.01
CA GLU A 333 -44.41 -2.99 39.44
C GLU A 333 -43.49 -1.83 39.88
N PRO A 334 -43.96 -0.58 39.80
CA PRO A 334 -43.12 0.59 40.09
C PRO A 334 -42.72 0.70 41.56
N ALA A 335 -43.47 0.05 42.46
CA ALA A 335 -43.21 0.01 43.89
C ALA A 335 -41.93 -0.76 44.28
N ARG A 336 -41.34 -1.55 43.37
CA ARG A 336 -40.21 -2.44 43.66
C ARG A 336 -38.92 -1.73 44.05
N VAL A 337 -38.79 -0.42 43.82
CA VAL A 337 -37.64 0.38 44.26
C VAL A 337 -37.76 0.90 45.70
N ARG A 338 -38.87 0.63 46.37
CA ARG A 338 -39.12 1.07 47.76
C ARG A 338 -38.62 0.04 48.76
N ALA A 339 -38.15 0.53 49.91
CA ALA A 339 -37.50 -0.31 50.90
C ALA A 339 -38.40 -1.31 51.64
N GLY A 340 -39.73 -1.08 51.67
CA GLY A 340 -40.72 -1.98 52.23
C GLY A 340 -40.37 -2.55 53.62
N SER A 341 -40.85 -3.77 53.86
CA SER A 341 -40.43 -4.63 54.97
C SER A 341 -39.10 -5.36 54.71
N ALA A 342 -38.72 -5.50 53.44
CA ALA A 342 -37.48 -6.11 52.99
C ALA A 342 -36.85 -5.27 51.87
N PRO A 343 -35.50 -5.15 51.82
CA PRO A 343 -34.83 -4.37 50.79
C PRO A 343 -35.23 -4.76 49.37
N PRO A 344 -35.26 -3.80 48.43
CA PRO A 344 -35.66 -4.05 47.07
C PRO A 344 -34.68 -4.98 46.35
N SER A 345 -35.21 -6.02 45.72
CA SER A 345 -34.42 -7.02 44.99
C SER A 345 -34.14 -6.55 43.57
N LEU A 346 -32.86 -6.35 43.25
CA LEU A 346 -32.44 -5.99 41.90
C LEU A 346 -32.68 -7.15 40.91
N ALA A 347 -32.47 -8.41 41.32
CA ALA A 347 -32.82 -9.59 40.55
C ALA A 347 -34.30 -9.62 40.13
N ALA A 348 -35.22 -9.31 41.06
CA ALA A 348 -36.65 -9.27 40.75
C ALA A 348 -37.00 -8.17 39.74
N ILE A 349 -36.42 -6.97 39.88
CA ILE A 349 -36.60 -5.87 38.91
C ILE A 349 -35.98 -6.21 37.55
N SER A 350 -34.83 -6.88 37.55
CA SER A 350 -34.15 -7.29 36.33
C SER A 350 -34.96 -8.32 35.55
N ALA A 351 -35.66 -9.23 36.24
CA ALA A 351 -36.53 -10.24 35.64
C ALA A 351 -37.83 -9.68 35.03
N ASP A 352 -38.25 -8.45 35.39
CA ASP A 352 -39.41 -7.82 34.80
C ASP A 352 -39.14 -7.48 33.33
N ALA A 353 -39.91 -8.07 32.42
CA ALA A 353 -39.78 -7.82 30.99
C ALA A 353 -40.21 -6.40 30.61
N GLY A 354 -41.18 -5.83 31.33
CA GLY A 354 -41.80 -4.54 31.07
C GLY A 354 -42.37 -4.36 29.66
N THR A 355 -43.01 -3.21 29.44
CA THR A 355 -43.51 -2.79 28.13
C THR A 355 -42.44 -1.96 27.42
N ALA A 356 -42.02 -2.39 26.23
CA ALA A 356 -40.99 -1.70 25.46
C ALA A 356 -41.53 -0.43 24.79
N GLN A 357 -40.81 0.67 24.95
CA GLN A 357 -41.04 1.90 24.19
C GLN A 357 -40.01 2.04 23.05
N ARG A 358 -40.22 3.01 22.14
CA ARG A 358 -39.29 3.26 21.02
C ARG A 358 -37.88 3.59 21.55
N PRO A 359 -36.81 2.87 21.14
CA PRO A 359 -35.46 3.15 21.62
C PRO A 359 -34.96 4.51 21.13
N GLN A 360 -34.01 5.08 21.86
CA GLN A 360 -33.25 6.25 21.43
C GLN A 360 -31.87 5.79 20.96
N THR A 361 -31.34 6.36 19.89
CA THR A 361 -30.00 6.01 19.39
C THR A 361 -29.24 7.28 19.06
N ARG A 362 -27.98 7.34 19.50
CA ARG A 362 -27.05 8.43 19.20
C ARG A 362 -25.74 7.84 18.70
N GLY A 363 -25.13 8.48 17.72
CA GLY A 363 -23.78 8.13 17.27
C GLY A 363 -22.74 8.69 18.22
N LEU A 364 -21.68 7.92 18.48
CA LEU A 364 -20.62 8.34 19.38
C LEU A 364 -19.95 9.63 18.90
N GLY A 365 -19.77 9.80 17.59
CA GLY A 365 -19.25 11.05 17.01
C GLY A 365 -20.13 12.28 17.29
N SER A 366 -21.46 12.12 17.40
CA SER A 366 -22.35 13.22 17.79
C SER A 366 -22.23 13.57 19.28
N LEU A 367 -22.11 12.55 20.14
CA LEU A 367 -21.90 12.74 21.58
C LEU A 367 -20.53 13.41 21.85
N TYR A 368 -19.50 13.01 21.10
CA TYR A 368 -18.19 13.64 21.17
C TYR A 368 -18.23 15.12 20.74
N ALA A 369 -18.96 15.44 19.67
CA ALA A 369 -19.11 16.83 19.22
C ALA A 369 -19.90 17.68 20.24
N ASP A 370 -20.89 17.11 20.91
CA ASP A 370 -21.60 17.77 22.04
C ASP A 370 -20.64 18.01 23.21
N TRP A 371 -19.84 17.00 23.59
CA TRP A 371 -18.83 17.09 24.65
C TRP A 371 -17.73 18.11 24.35
N LEU A 372 -17.25 18.18 23.11
CA LEU A 372 -16.28 19.20 22.70
C LEU A 372 -16.87 20.61 22.85
N ARG A 373 -18.10 20.83 22.36
CA ARG A 373 -18.76 22.14 22.48
C ARG A 373 -19.00 22.55 23.93
N SER A 374 -19.43 21.63 24.80
CA SER A 374 -19.62 21.95 26.21
C SER A 374 -18.28 22.34 26.85
N THR A 375 -17.22 21.58 26.56
CA THR A 375 -15.86 21.83 27.07
C THR A 375 -15.29 23.17 26.59
N GLU A 376 -15.54 23.56 25.34
CA GLU A 376 -15.13 24.87 24.82
C GLU A 376 -15.91 26.05 25.45
N SER A 377 -17.21 25.85 25.71
CA SER A 377 -18.09 26.93 26.21
C SER A 377 -17.88 27.25 27.69
N GLU A 378 -17.52 26.24 28.47
CA GLU A 378 -17.22 26.38 29.89
C GLU A 378 -15.75 26.80 30.03
N ARG A 379 -15.50 28.10 30.30
CA ARG A 379 -14.15 28.68 30.47
C ARG A 379 -13.24 28.00 31.52
N ARG A 380 -13.71 26.96 32.23
CA ARG A 380 -13.00 26.14 33.22
C ARG A 380 -13.26 24.63 33.06
N ALA A 381 -13.78 24.15 31.93
CA ALA A 381 -13.89 22.72 31.70
C ALA A 381 -12.50 22.17 31.38
N TRP A 382 -12.01 21.29 32.25
CA TRP A 382 -10.73 20.62 32.07
C TRP A 382 -10.98 19.16 31.70
N VAL A 383 -10.14 18.62 30.84
CA VAL A 383 -10.11 17.18 30.57
C VAL A 383 -9.29 16.55 31.67
N ASP A 384 -9.87 15.60 32.39
CA ASP A 384 -9.10 14.80 33.34
C ASP A 384 -8.11 13.92 32.55
N VAL A 385 -6.81 14.09 32.81
CA VAL A 385 -5.73 13.32 32.17
C VAL A 385 -5.17 12.28 33.15
N ASP A 386 -5.88 12.02 34.24
CA ASP A 386 -5.53 10.99 35.21
C ASP A 386 -5.81 9.59 34.62
N ASP A 387 -5.06 8.59 35.11
CA ASP A 387 -5.25 7.16 34.75
C ASP A 387 -4.99 6.81 33.26
N LEU A 388 -3.83 7.24 32.74
CA LEU A 388 -3.36 6.87 31.40
C LEU A 388 -3.00 5.38 31.31
N VAL A 389 -3.52 4.71 30.28
CA VAL A 389 -3.25 3.29 30.01
C VAL A 389 -2.49 3.12 28.70
N THR A 390 -1.43 2.33 28.72
CA THR A 390 -0.64 1.98 27.53
C THR A 390 -0.94 0.55 27.07
N VAL A 391 -0.90 0.34 25.75
CA VAL A 391 -1.27 -0.94 25.12
C VAL A 391 -0.24 -1.33 24.07
N GLY A 392 0.26 -2.56 24.11
CA GLY A 392 1.22 -3.08 23.14
C GLY A 392 0.68 -3.18 21.71
N ALA A 393 1.57 -3.51 20.78
CA ALA A 393 1.20 -3.88 19.43
C ALA A 393 0.51 -5.26 19.38
N PRO A 394 -0.44 -5.51 18.46
CA PRO A 394 -0.98 -6.84 18.24
C PRO A 394 0.12 -7.81 17.76
N ALA A 395 -0.04 -9.08 18.14
CA ALA A 395 0.82 -10.18 17.73
C ALA A 395 0.13 -11.06 16.68
N TYR A 396 0.92 -11.71 15.82
CA TYR A 396 0.42 -12.49 14.69
C TYR A 396 0.92 -13.93 14.74
N GLN A 397 0.09 -14.85 14.24
CA GLN A 397 0.46 -16.22 13.94
C GLN A 397 0.25 -16.47 12.44
N ARG A 398 1.21 -17.13 11.79
CA ARG A 398 1.11 -17.46 10.36
C ARG A 398 0.00 -18.50 10.15
N ASP A 399 -0.87 -18.25 9.19
CA ASP A 399 -2.02 -19.09 8.85
C ASP A 399 -2.12 -19.20 7.31
N GLY A 400 -1.29 -20.08 6.73
CA GLY A 400 -1.05 -20.10 5.28
C GLY A 400 -0.45 -18.77 4.79
N ASP A 401 -1.11 -18.14 3.81
CA ASP A 401 -0.75 -16.82 3.29
C ASP A 401 -1.33 -15.66 4.13
N ALA A 402 -2.29 -15.94 5.02
CA ALA A 402 -2.90 -14.97 5.91
C ALA A 402 -2.18 -14.88 7.27
N LEU A 403 -2.44 -13.79 7.99
CA LEU A 403 -1.94 -13.57 9.35
C LEU A 403 -3.10 -13.59 10.34
N ARG A 404 -3.13 -14.60 11.21
CA ARG A 404 -4.12 -14.68 12.29
C ARG A 404 -3.69 -13.78 13.44
N VAL A 405 -4.56 -12.88 13.86
CA VAL A 405 -4.33 -12.01 15.01
C VAL A 405 -4.44 -12.85 16.29
N ARG A 406 -3.42 -12.79 17.15
CA ARG A 406 -3.38 -13.55 18.40
C ARG A 406 -4.26 -12.87 19.46
N VAL A 407 -5.11 -13.66 20.10
CA VAL A 407 -5.86 -13.24 21.29
C VAL A 407 -4.91 -13.12 22.48
N THR A 408 -5.08 -12.06 23.26
CA THR A 408 -4.35 -11.80 24.50
C THR A 408 -5.31 -11.87 25.68
N ASP A 409 -4.84 -12.24 26.86
CA ASP A 409 -5.67 -12.12 28.05
C ASP A 409 -5.85 -10.65 28.43
N PRO A 410 -7.09 -10.18 28.69
CA PRO A 410 -7.28 -8.87 29.28
C PRO A 410 -6.59 -8.83 30.64
N PRO A 411 -5.95 -7.71 31.03
CA PRO A 411 -5.38 -7.56 32.37
C PRO A 411 -6.45 -7.78 33.44
N ALA A 412 -6.06 -8.21 34.64
CA ALA A 412 -7.00 -8.48 35.74
C ALA A 412 -7.96 -7.30 36.03
N ARG A 413 -7.47 -6.06 35.83
CA ARG A 413 -8.22 -4.80 35.97
C ARG A 413 -9.14 -4.45 34.79
N LEU A 414 -9.33 -5.34 33.83
CA LEU A 414 -10.40 -5.24 32.82
C LEU A 414 -11.33 -6.45 32.90
N LYS A 415 -11.18 -7.29 33.95
CA LYS A 415 -11.98 -8.50 34.16
C LYS A 415 -13.16 -8.25 35.09
N THR A 416 -13.14 -7.19 35.92
CA THR A 416 -14.23 -6.93 36.86
C THR A 416 -15.22 -5.90 36.32
N PRO A 417 -16.52 -6.01 36.62
CA PRO A 417 -17.51 -5.03 36.18
C PRO A 417 -17.33 -3.61 36.76
N SER A 418 -16.71 -3.46 37.93
CA SER A 418 -16.29 -2.15 38.47
C SER A 418 -15.24 -1.46 37.58
N ASP A 419 -14.42 -2.23 36.86
CA ASP A 419 -13.42 -1.66 35.96
C ASP A 419 -14.05 -1.07 34.69
N THR A 420 -15.23 -1.57 34.29
CA THR A 420 -16.03 -0.98 33.19
C THR A 420 -16.77 0.30 33.58
N GLU A 421 -16.76 0.70 34.84
CA GLU A 421 -17.16 2.07 35.18
C GLU A 421 -16.13 3.09 34.69
N ARG A 422 -14.89 2.66 34.44
CA ARG A 422 -13.78 3.51 34.01
C ARG A 422 -13.59 3.51 32.50
N PHE A 423 -13.57 2.34 31.87
CA PHE A 423 -13.37 2.21 30.41
C PHE A 423 -14.66 1.88 29.67
N SER A 424 -14.64 1.99 28.34
CA SER A 424 -15.76 1.52 27.52
C SER A 424 -16.08 0.05 27.80
N VAL A 425 -17.38 -0.29 27.73
CA VAL A 425 -17.87 -1.67 27.79
C VAL A 425 -17.23 -2.58 26.72
N LEU A 426 -16.77 -2.02 25.60
CA LEU A 426 -16.09 -2.74 24.53
C LEU A 426 -14.66 -3.18 24.92
N ALA A 427 -14.07 -2.65 25.99
CA ALA A 427 -12.78 -3.11 26.50
C ALA A 427 -12.84 -4.56 27.05
N ARG A 428 -14.04 -5.07 27.35
CA ARG A 428 -14.29 -6.46 27.78
C ARG A 428 -14.46 -7.46 26.64
N ASP A 429 -14.45 -6.99 25.39
CA ASP A 429 -14.49 -7.90 24.24
C ASP A 429 -13.20 -8.74 24.16
N THR A 430 -13.09 -9.62 23.16
CA THR A 430 -11.87 -10.37 22.88
C THR A 430 -10.68 -9.41 22.73
N ALA A 431 -9.76 -9.41 23.70
CA ALA A 431 -8.58 -8.57 23.68
C ALA A 431 -7.55 -9.07 22.65
N LEU A 432 -7.07 -8.17 21.79
CA LEU A 432 -6.12 -8.47 20.70
C LEU A 432 -4.79 -7.72 20.86
N ARG A 433 -4.70 -6.93 21.92
CA ARG A 433 -3.54 -6.13 22.30
C ARG A 433 -3.38 -6.21 23.81
N GLN A 434 -2.16 -6.43 24.24
CA GLN A 434 -1.84 -6.54 25.66
C GLN A 434 -1.76 -5.14 26.30
N VAL A 435 -2.46 -4.94 27.41
CA VAL A 435 -2.28 -3.75 28.24
C VAL A 435 -0.96 -3.88 29.01
N THR A 436 -0.10 -2.87 28.93
CA THR A 436 1.20 -2.90 29.60
C THR A 436 1.01 -2.53 31.08
N SER A 437 1.16 -3.52 31.96
CA SER A 437 0.66 -3.52 33.34
C SER A 437 1.45 -2.68 34.37
N GLY A 438 2.26 -1.71 33.92
CA GLY A 438 3.16 -0.94 34.80
C GLY A 438 2.60 0.39 35.32
N ASP A 439 1.62 1.00 34.64
CA ASP A 439 1.35 2.43 34.78
C ASP A 439 0.17 2.77 35.73
N SER A 440 0.03 2.06 36.85
CA SER A 440 -1.01 2.41 37.82
C SER A 440 -0.63 3.65 38.62
N ARG A 441 -1.01 4.82 38.11
CA ARG A 441 -0.89 6.12 38.81
C ARG A 441 -1.94 6.33 39.90
N LEU A 442 -2.73 5.29 40.20
CA LEU A 442 -3.91 5.31 41.07
C LEU A 442 -3.66 5.65 42.54
N ASP A 443 -2.43 5.46 43.04
CA ASP A 443 -2.10 5.72 44.45
C ASP A 443 -1.39 7.06 44.67
N ARG A 444 -1.20 7.88 43.62
CA ARG A 444 -0.53 9.19 43.75
C ARG A 444 -1.46 10.31 43.36
N GLU A 445 -1.60 11.26 44.27
CA GLU A 445 -2.27 12.56 44.23
C GLU A 445 -1.70 13.50 43.13
N SER A 446 -1.43 12.98 41.93
CA SER A 446 -0.86 13.70 40.81
C SER A 446 -1.93 13.93 39.75
N THR A 447 -2.90 14.77 40.06
CA THR A 447 -3.93 15.17 39.11
C THR A 447 -3.33 16.09 38.05
N VAL A 448 -3.37 15.69 36.78
CA VAL A 448 -2.99 16.52 35.63
C VAL A 448 -4.25 16.80 34.82
N ALA A 449 -4.50 18.08 34.55
CA ALA A 449 -5.70 18.50 33.86
C ALA A 449 -5.34 19.09 32.49
N GLY A 450 -6.17 18.83 31.50
CA GLY A 450 -6.03 19.35 30.14
C GLY A 450 -6.94 20.55 29.90
N THR A 451 -6.44 21.59 29.23
CA THR A 451 -7.26 22.71 28.74
C THR A 451 -7.28 22.69 27.23
N LEU A 452 -8.47 22.56 26.63
CA LEU A 452 -8.64 22.56 25.18
C LEU A 452 -8.40 23.98 24.62
N VAL A 453 -7.44 24.13 23.71
CA VAL A 453 -7.10 25.42 23.07
C VAL A 453 -7.55 25.52 21.62
N GLY A 454 -7.93 24.40 21.00
CA GLY A 454 -8.48 24.35 19.64
C GLY A 454 -8.74 22.93 19.17
N THR A 455 -9.34 22.81 17.98
CA THR A 455 -9.59 21.53 17.31
C THR A 455 -8.98 21.50 15.91
N VAL A 456 -8.62 20.31 15.42
CA VAL A 456 -8.03 20.07 14.10
C VAL A 456 -8.75 18.95 13.36
N ASP A 457 -8.78 19.01 12.03
CA ASP A 457 -9.24 17.95 11.14
C ASP A 457 -8.03 17.34 10.42
N PRO A 458 -7.44 16.24 10.93
CA PRO A 458 -6.23 15.66 10.34
C PRO A 458 -6.41 15.22 8.89
N GLU A 459 -7.63 14.92 8.44
CA GLU A 459 -7.87 14.53 7.05
C GLU A 459 -7.61 15.69 6.10
N ARG A 460 -7.88 16.95 6.50
CA ARG A 460 -7.57 18.14 5.67
C ARG A 460 -6.07 18.33 5.44
N ALA A 461 -5.24 17.93 6.40
CA ALA A 461 -3.79 18.00 6.26
C ALA A 461 -3.27 17.00 5.20
N VAL A 462 -4.02 15.90 4.97
CA VAL A 462 -3.67 14.82 4.05
C VAL A 462 -4.36 14.97 2.68
N GLN A 463 -5.47 15.71 2.61
CA GLN A 463 -6.21 15.99 1.37
C GLN A 463 -5.33 16.72 0.33
N GLY A 464 -5.00 16.02 -0.77
CA GLY A 464 -4.18 16.54 -1.88
C GLY A 464 -2.77 15.95 -1.98
N GLN A 465 -2.35 15.12 -1.02
CA GLN A 465 -1.12 14.31 -1.14
C GLN A 465 -1.36 13.18 -2.18
N PRO A 466 -0.41 12.88 -3.08
CA PRO A 466 -0.56 11.82 -4.08
C PRO A 466 -0.89 10.47 -3.42
N SER A 467 -2.07 9.93 -3.73
CA SER A 467 -2.66 8.74 -3.11
C SER A 467 -1.94 7.41 -3.44
N GLY A 468 -0.75 7.44 -4.04
CA GLY A 468 0.05 6.26 -4.35
C GLY A 468 1.05 5.87 -3.25
N GLY A 469 1.20 6.70 -2.22
CA GLY A 469 2.11 6.49 -1.09
C GLY A 469 1.62 5.45 -0.09
N ALA A 470 2.56 4.81 0.59
CA ALA A 470 2.25 3.83 1.63
C ALA A 470 1.47 4.49 2.81
N PRO A 471 0.46 3.83 3.39
CA PRO A 471 -0.40 4.40 4.43
C PRO A 471 0.40 4.55 5.73
N MET A 472 1.00 5.73 5.93
CA MET A 472 1.89 6.01 7.07
C MET A 472 1.52 7.29 7.83
N GLU A 473 0.27 7.74 7.71
CA GLU A 473 -0.20 8.91 8.45
C GLU A 473 -0.50 8.57 9.91
N THR A 474 0.17 9.27 10.83
CA THR A 474 0.03 9.05 12.28
C THR A 474 -1.36 9.39 12.82
N PHE A 475 -2.06 10.33 12.16
CA PHE A 475 -3.31 10.92 12.66
C PHE A 475 -4.55 10.47 11.89
N VAL A 476 -4.43 9.50 10.98
CA VAL A 476 -5.54 8.96 10.18
C VAL A 476 -5.68 7.46 10.49
N PRO A 477 -6.91 6.93 10.67
CA PRO A 477 -7.11 5.50 10.94
C PRO A 477 -6.74 4.63 9.71
N PRO A 478 -6.31 3.38 9.91
CA PRO A 478 -6.14 2.45 8.81
C PRO A 478 -7.51 2.04 8.25
N ARG A 479 -7.55 1.68 6.98
CA ARG A 479 -8.76 1.14 6.32
C ARG A 479 -8.64 -0.38 6.24
N LEU A 480 -9.60 -1.08 6.84
CA LEU A 480 -9.71 -2.54 6.78
C LEU A 480 -10.99 -2.90 6.04
N THR A 481 -10.90 -3.68 4.97
CA THR A 481 -12.05 -4.13 4.17
C THR A 481 -12.17 -5.64 4.20
N GLY A 482 -13.37 -6.19 3.95
CA GLY A 482 -13.53 -7.64 3.81
C GLY A 482 -12.61 -8.20 2.72
N ALA A 483 -11.86 -9.25 3.03
CA ALA A 483 -10.97 -9.95 2.09
C ALA A 483 -11.71 -11.08 1.34
N ASP A 484 -12.81 -11.58 1.91
CA ASP A 484 -13.71 -12.56 1.31
C ASP A 484 -15.14 -12.03 1.24
N GLU A 485 -16.00 -12.70 0.45
CA GLU A 485 -17.41 -12.32 0.28
C GLU A 485 -18.14 -12.34 1.63
N THR A 486 -17.92 -13.37 2.45
CA THR A 486 -18.53 -13.52 3.78
C THR A 486 -18.27 -12.30 4.68
N SER A 487 -17.02 -11.85 4.76
CA SER A 487 -16.63 -10.70 5.59
C SER A 487 -17.08 -9.38 4.97
N THR A 488 -17.12 -9.29 3.64
CA THR A 488 -17.64 -8.13 2.92
C THR A 488 -19.14 -7.96 3.16
N ASP A 489 -19.91 -9.04 3.09
CA ASP A 489 -21.34 -9.08 3.34
C ASP A 489 -21.64 -8.80 4.82
N ALA A 490 -20.87 -9.39 5.75
CA ALA A 490 -21.00 -9.13 7.18
C ALA A 490 -20.80 -7.64 7.53
N LEU A 491 -19.86 -6.97 6.86
CA LEU A 491 -19.61 -5.53 7.03
C LEU A 491 -20.53 -4.64 6.16
N GLY A 492 -21.38 -5.23 5.31
CA GLY A 492 -22.25 -4.49 4.38
C GLY A 492 -21.47 -3.65 3.37
N GLY A 493 -20.30 -4.13 2.91
CA GLY A 493 -19.42 -3.45 1.97
C GLY A 493 -18.69 -2.22 2.55
N ARG A 494 -18.75 -1.99 3.87
CA ARG A 494 -18.08 -0.87 4.55
C ARG A 494 -16.78 -1.33 5.23
N PRO A 495 -15.81 -0.43 5.44
CA PRO A 495 -14.62 -0.79 6.19
C PRO A 495 -14.92 -1.00 7.68
N LEU A 496 -14.14 -1.86 8.32
CA LEU A 496 -14.07 -1.96 9.78
C LEU A 496 -13.32 -0.73 10.32
N LEU A 497 -13.95 0.02 11.22
CA LEU A 497 -13.43 1.25 11.80
C LEU A 497 -12.93 1.03 13.25
N PRO A 498 -12.06 1.90 13.77
CA PRO A 498 -11.75 1.93 15.20
C PRO A 498 -13.02 2.13 16.05
N ASN A 499 -13.03 1.53 17.24
CA ASN A 499 -14.07 1.69 18.25
C ASN A 499 -13.44 2.03 19.61
N SER A 500 -14.27 2.19 20.64
CA SER A 500 -13.84 2.62 21.98
C SER A 500 -13.02 1.59 22.79
N SER A 501 -12.77 0.40 22.23
CA SER A 501 -11.96 -0.65 22.86
C SER A 501 -10.45 -0.36 22.75
N ILE A 502 -9.79 -0.18 23.89
CA ILE A 502 -8.33 0.02 23.95
C ILE A 502 -7.53 -1.25 23.57
N THR A 503 -8.15 -2.42 23.71
CA THR A 503 -7.54 -3.73 23.41
C THR A 503 -7.96 -4.28 22.03
N GLY A 504 -8.78 -3.55 21.28
CA GLY A 504 -9.21 -3.91 19.93
C GLY A 504 -8.07 -3.91 18.90
N TYR A 505 -8.25 -4.60 17.77
CA TYR A 505 -7.22 -4.67 16.74
C TYR A 505 -6.97 -3.32 16.05
N VAL A 506 -8.05 -2.68 15.59
CA VAL A 506 -7.98 -1.42 14.85
C VAL A 506 -7.67 -0.30 15.84
N ALA A 507 -6.42 0.12 15.89
CA ALA A 507 -5.98 1.15 16.81
C ALA A 507 -6.54 2.52 16.41
N THR A 508 -7.02 3.28 17.40
CA THR A 508 -7.41 4.67 17.20
C THR A 508 -6.16 5.54 16.96
N PRO A 509 -6.24 6.55 16.07
CA PRO A 509 -5.22 7.58 15.99
C PRO A 509 -5.25 8.47 17.26
N PRO A 510 -4.22 9.28 17.51
CA PRO A 510 -4.27 10.28 18.58
C PRO A 510 -5.46 11.22 18.40
N HIS A 511 -6.30 11.33 19.44
CA HIS A 511 -7.44 12.24 19.48
C HIS A 511 -7.11 13.55 20.22
N LEU A 512 -6.09 13.53 21.08
CA LEU A 512 -5.62 14.68 21.85
C LEU A 512 -4.12 14.87 21.62
N LEU A 513 -3.74 16.10 21.27
CA LEU A 513 -2.37 16.51 21.02
C LEU A 513 -1.94 17.53 22.07
N ALA A 514 -0.82 17.26 22.72
CA ALA A 514 -0.17 18.17 23.64
C ALA A 514 1.17 18.67 23.07
N ASN A 515 1.68 19.76 23.63
CA ASN A 515 3.06 20.16 23.37
C ASN A 515 4.02 19.17 24.03
N LEU A 516 5.10 18.81 23.32
CA LEU A 516 6.21 18.02 23.85
C LEU A 516 6.80 18.59 25.14
N ALA A 517 6.77 19.92 25.32
CA ALA A 517 7.21 20.58 26.54
C ALA A 517 6.40 20.18 27.79
N SER A 518 5.19 19.66 27.62
CA SER A 518 4.29 19.21 28.68
C SER A 518 4.51 17.74 29.08
N LEU A 519 5.41 17.00 28.41
CA LEU A 519 5.67 15.59 28.71
C LEU A 519 6.07 15.32 30.16
N PRO A 520 6.93 16.12 30.83
CA PRO A 520 7.27 15.86 32.22
C PRO A 520 6.06 15.88 33.15
N ASP A 521 5.05 16.70 32.82
CA ASP A 521 3.81 16.79 33.56
C ASP A 521 2.85 15.63 33.21
N LEU A 522 2.67 15.36 31.91
CA LEU A 522 1.82 14.27 31.40
C LEU A 522 2.32 12.88 31.77
N LEU A 523 3.61 12.71 32.02
CA LEU A 523 4.24 11.45 32.42
C LEU A 523 4.60 11.42 33.92
N ARG A 524 4.07 12.35 34.73
CA ARG A 524 4.18 12.25 36.18
C ARG A 524 3.58 10.94 36.66
N GLY A 525 4.37 10.18 37.41
CA GLY A 525 3.97 8.86 37.90
C GLY A 525 4.07 7.73 36.87
N ALA A 526 4.49 8.00 35.63
CA ALA A 526 4.80 6.96 34.64
C ALA A 526 6.05 6.15 35.04
N ASP A 527 6.22 4.99 34.40
CA ASP A 527 7.46 4.20 34.47
C ASP A 527 8.70 5.11 34.28
N PRO A 528 9.69 5.09 35.22
CA PRO A 528 10.96 5.80 35.08
C PRO A 528 11.66 5.59 33.73
N ALA A 529 11.54 4.40 33.13
CA ALA A 529 12.12 4.11 31.82
C ALA A 529 11.43 4.90 30.70
N GLN A 530 10.09 5.01 30.73
CA GLN A 530 9.33 5.83 29.80
C GLN A 530 9.62 7.32 30.01
N ASN A 531 9.73 7.77 31.26
CA ASN A 531 10.09 9.15 31.59
C ASN A 531 11.48 9.55 31.06
N ALA A 532 12.47 8.66 31.15
CA ALA A 532 13.81 8.92 30.64
C ALA A 532 13.87 8.90 29.09
N ARG A 533 12.97 8.16 28.44
CA ARG A 533 12.92 8.00 26.99
C ARG A 533 11.48 8.15 26.47
N PRO A 534 10.91 9.37 26.48
CA PRO A 534 9.47 9.54 26.31
C PRO A 534 9.01 9.51 24.84
N LEU A 535 9.93 9.60 23.88
CA LEU A 535 9.58 9.68 22.47
C LEU A 535 9.34 8.28 21.89
N SER A 536 8.23 8.10 21.19
CA SER A 536 7.84 6.83 20.56
C SER A 536 8.45 6.66 19.16
N ALA A 537 8.62 7.76 18.43
CA ALA A 537 9.30 7.77 17.13
C ALA A 537 9.76 9.18 16.75
N VAL A 538 10.68 9.25 15.78
CA VAL A 538 11.05 10.49 15.10
C VAL A 538 10.85 10.30 13.60
N ARG A 539 10.00 11.14 12.99
CA ARG A 539 9.75 11.14 11.54
C ARG A 539 10.61 12.21 10.90
N VAL A 540 11.37 11.83 9.88
CA VAL A 540 12.45 12.66 9.34
C VAL A 540 12.23 12.94 7.85
N ARG A 541 12.32 14.22 7.49
CA ARG A 541 12.36 14.72 6.12
C ARG A 541 13.80 15.09 5.76
N VAL A 542 14.30 14.58 4.64
CA VAL A 542 15.67 14.84 4.17
C VAL A 542 15.69 16.01 3.18
N ALA A 543 16.72 16.85 3.30
CA ALA A 543 16.89 18.07 2.54
C ALA A 543 17.33 17.82 1.08
N GLY A 544 16.85 18.68 0.17
CA GLY A 544 17.30 18.72 -1.23
C GLY A 544 16.91 17.49 -2.06
N ILE A 545 15.80 16.83 -1.72
CA ILE A 545 15.20 15.76 -2.52
C ILE A 545 14.05 16.37 -3.33
N HIS A 546 14.23 16.42 -4.65
CA HIS A 546 13.26 16.95 -5.60
C HIS A 546 12.75 15.90 -6.59
N ALA A 547 13.47 14.79 -6.73
CA ALA A 547 13.11 13.65 -7.56
C ALA A 547 13.64 12.35 -6.92
N PHE A 548 13.08 11.22 -7.32
CA PHE A 548 13.56 9.89 -6.96
C PHE A 548 14.64 9.43 -7.95
N ASP A 549 15.89 9.81 -7.71
CA ASP A 549 17.05 9.41 -8.50
C ASP A 549 18.12 8.69 -7.65
N ALA A 550 19.23 8.30 -8.27
CA ALA A 550 20.33 7.62 -7.56
C ALA A 550 20.96 8.52 -6.47
N THR A 551 21.11 9.82 -6.74
CA THR A 551 21.71 10.78 -5.81
C THR A 551 20.84 11.01 -4.59
N ALA A 552 19.53 11.16 -4.77
CA ALA A 552 18.56 11.31 -3.70
C ALA A 552 18.47 10.05 -2.84
N ARG A 553 18.45 8.85 -3.46
CA ARG A 553 18.48 7.57 -2.72
C ARG A 553 19.73 7.44 -1.88
N GLU A 554 20.89 7.76 -2.44
CA GLU A 554 22.16 7.68 -1.73
C GLU A 554 22.23 8.70 -0.59
N ARG A 555 21.74 9.93 -0.81
CA ARG A 555 21.63 10.93 0.27
C ARG A 555 20.76 10.44 1.42
N VAL A 556 19.59 9.87 1.13
CA VAL A 556 18.71 9.31 2.18
C VAL A 556 19.38 8.14 2.87
N ARG A 557 20.07 7.26 2.13
CA ARG A 557 20.81 6.12 2.69
C ARG A 557 21.90 6.59 3.67
N VAL A 558 22.70 7.58 3.28
CA VAL A 558 23.77 8.16 4.12
C VAL A 558 23.19 8.83 5.36
N VAL A 559 22.13 9.64 5.23
CA VAL A 559 21.47 10.26 6.39
C VAL A 559 20.89 9.20 7.33
N ALA A 560 20.26 8.16 6.80
CA ALA A 560 19.69 7.07 7.59
C ALA A 560 20.77 6.27 8.33
N GLU A 561 21.89 5.96 7.65
CA GLU A 561 23.04 5.26 8.23
C GLU A 561 23.69 6.10 9.34
N GLU A 562 23.89 7.41 9.11
CA GLU A 562 24.46 8.32 10.09
C GLU A 562 23.57 8.45 11.33
N ILE A 563 22.24 8.54 11.16
CA ILE A 563 21.28 8.52 12.26
C ILE A 563 21.41 7.22 13.06
N ALA A 564 21.48 6.07 12.39
CA ALA A 564 21.57 4.77 13.04
C ALA A 564 22.86 4.64 13.86
N VAL A 565 24.01 5.02 13.28
CA VAL A 565 25.32 4.96 13.95
C VAL A 565 25.40 5.91 15.14
N ARG A 566 24.92 7.15 15.00
CA ARG A 566 24.99 8.15 16.09
C ARG A 566 24.07 7.84 17.27
N THR A 567 22.89 7.27 17.00
CA THR A 567 21.84 7.13 18.02
C THR A 567 21.64 5.71 18.53
N GLY A 568 22.10 4.70 17.79
CA GLY A 568 21.83 3.29 18.06
C GLY A 568 20.36 2.88 17.87
N LEU A 569 19.56 3.71 17.20
CA LEU A 569 18.13 3.49 16.99
C LEU A 569 17.86 2.68 15.71
N ASP A 570 16.66 2.08 15.64
CA ASP A 570 16.20 1.42 14.42
C ASP A 570 15.75 2.46 13.40
N VAL A 571 16.40 2.50 12.23
CA VAL A 571 16.11 3.48 11.17
C VAL A 571 15.56 2.80 9.92
N ASP A 572 14.32 3.14 9.55
CA ASP A 572 13.62 2.62 8.38
C ASP A 572 13.52 3.68 7.28
N ILE A 573 14.03 3.35 6.09
CA ILE A 573 13.89 4.19 4.90
C ILE A 573 12.50 3.92 4.30
N VAL A 574 11.65 4.94 4.27
CA VAL A 574 10.27 4.85 3.77
C VAL A 574 10.06 5.58 2.45
N VAL A 575 11.02 6.42 2.03
CA VAL A 575 11.00 6.99 0.68
C VAL A 575 11.00 5.86 -0.36
N GLY A 576 10.11 5.95 -1.34
CA GLY A 576 9.91 4.91 -2.35
C GLY A 576 9.21 3.65 -1.83
N ALA A 577 8.62 3.68 -0.64
CA ALA A 577 7.77 2.61 -0.15
C ALA A 577 6.38 2.64 -0.81
N SER A 578 5.71 1.48 -0.86
CA SER A 578 4.36 1.36 -1.43
C SER A 578 3.47 0.51 -0.52
N GLY A 579 2.18 0.84 -0.49
CA GLY A 579 1.18 0.00 0.17
C GLY A 579 1.10 -1.40 -0.46
N THR A 580 0.95 -2.43 0.35
CA THR A 580 0.74 -3.84 -0.03
C THR A 580 -0.36 -4.44 0.84
N ARG A 581 -1.27 -5.20 0.23
CA ARG A 581 -2.37 -5.81 1.00
C ARG A 581 -1.82 -6.97 1.82
N GLN A 582 -2.22 -7.04 3.09
CA GLN A 582 -2.02 -8.18 3.96
C GLN A 582 -3.39 -8.67 4.42
N THR A 583 -3.65 -9.94 4.19
CA THR A 583 -4.88 -10.59 4.63
C THR A 583 -4.73 -11.04 6.08
N LEU A 584 -5.64 -10.59 6.91
CA LEU A 584 -5.68 -10.79 8.34
C LEU A 584 -6.89 -11.62 8.72
N VAL A 585 -6.71 -12.56 9.63
CA VAL A 585 -7.82 -13.29 10.24
C VAL A 585 -8.04 -12.74 11.64
N LEU A 586 -9.14 -12.00 11.80
CA LEU A 586 -9.58 -11.42 13.06
C LEU A 586 -10.51 -12.42 13.77
N PRO A 587 -10.19 -12.86 15.01
CA PRO A 587 -11.03 -13.82 15.72
C PRO A 587 -12.39 -13.21 16.12
N ALA A 588 -13.36 -14.09 16.38
CA ALA A 588 -14.69 -13.69 16.83
C ALA A 588 -14.64 -12.91 18.16
N GLY A 589 -15.53 -11.94 18.29
CA GLY A 589 -15.75 -11.19 19.52
C GLY A 589 -16.69 -11.93 20.48
N GLN A 590 -16.60 -11.63 21.78
CA GLN A 590 -17.51 -12.13 22.80
C GLN A 590 -18.92 -11.53 22.67
N PHE A 591 -19.01 -10.35 22.05
CA PHE A 591 -20.25 -9.58 21.88
C PHE A 591 -20.90 -9.76 20.49
N GLY A 592 -20.69 -10.91 19.85
CA GLY A 592 -21.44 -11.32 18.65
C GLY A 592 -20.76 -11.06 17.31
N ARG A 593 -19.65 -10.31 17.25
CA ARG A 593 -18.89 -10.16 16.00
C ARG A 593 -18.35 -11.52 15.55
N PRO A 594 -18.68 -12.00 14.34
CA PRO A 594 -18.12 -13.24 13.81
C PRO A 594 -16.62 -13.09 13.56
N GLN A 595 -15.94 -14.20 13.28
CA GLN A 595 -14.60 -14.15 12.72
C GLN A 595 -14.65 -13.41 11.37
N LEU A 596 -13.69 -12.51 11.13
CA LEU A 596 -13.60 -11.73 9.89
C LEU A 596 -12.24 -11.94 9.22
N THR A 597 -12.25 -12.12 7.91
CA THR A 597 -11.05 -12.08 7.07
C THR A 597 -10.98 -10.69 6.45
N LEU A 598 -9.93 -9.94 6.79
CA LEU A 598 -9.80 -8.52 6.45
C LEU A 598 -8.53 -8.25 5.65
N ASP A 599 -8.60 -7.39 4.65
CA ASP A 599 -7.44 -6.83 3.98
C ASP A 599 -7.05 -5.52 4.64
N GLU A 600 -5.79 -5.43 5.07
CA GLU A 600 -5.17 -4.20 5.57
C GLU A 600 -3.98 -3.81 4.68
N LEU A 601 -3.86 -2.52 4.37
CA LEU A 601 -2.77 -2.03 3.54
C LEU A 601 -1.52 -1.74 4.40
N TRP A 602 -0.50 -2.57 4.29
CA TRP A 602 0.79 -2.43 4.97
C TRP A 602 1.81 -1.74 4.07
N THR A 603 2.84 -1.14 4.65
CA THR A 603 3.88 -0.45 3.90
C THR A 603 5.03 -1.40 3.56
N ARG A 604 5.29 -1.66 2.28
CA ARG A 604 6.50 -2.39 1.81
C ARG A 604 7.61 -1.40 1.47
N LYS A 605 8.77 -1.55 2.12
CA LYS A 605 9.95 -0.70 1.92
C LYS A 605 10.63 -0.97 0.58
N GLY A 606 11.25 0.05 -0.01
CA GLY A 606 12.15 -0.08 -1.17
C GLY A 606 11.50 -0.46 -2.52
N VAL A 607 10.17 -0.44 -2.63
CA VAL A 607 9.45 -0.87 -3.86
C VAL A 607 9.85 -0.03 -5.07
N ALA A 608 9.89 1.29 -4.95
CA ALA A 608 10.29 2.20 -6.03
C ALA A 608 11.73 1.93 -6.51
N THR A 609 12.66 1.62 -5.59
CA THR A 609 14.04 1.25 -5.95
C THR A 609 14.05 -0.02 -6.81
N VAL A 610 13.32 -1.05 -6.39
CA VAL A 610 13.21 -2.31 -7.14
C VAL A 610 12.58 -2.07 -8.52
N ILE A 611 11.55 -1.23 -8.61
CA ILE A 611 10.90 -0.87 -9.88
C ILE A 611 11.89 -0.16 -10.81
N VAL A 612 12.53 0.93 -10.35
CA VAL A 612 13.43 1.74 -11.19
C VAL A 612 14.64 0.92 -11.64
N GLU A 613 15.28 0.17 -10.74
CA GLU A 613 16.44 -0.65 -11.10
C GLU A 613 16.07 -1.79 -12.05
N ALA A 614 14.90 -2.42 -11.88
CA ALA A 614 14.42 -3.45 -12.79
C ALA A 614 14.09 -2.88 -14.17
N VAL A 615 13.43 -1.71 -14.25
CA VAL A 615 13.10 -1.03 -15.50
C VAL A 615 14.37 -0.56 -16.22
N ASP A 616 15.35 -0.01 -15.50
CA ASP A 616 16.64 0.43 -16.05
C ASP A 616 17.42 -0.76 -16.62
N ARG A 617 17.47 -1.88 -15.87
CA ARG A 617 18.12 -3.11 -16.31
C ARG A 617 17.43 -3.71 -17.54
N LYS A 618 16.09 -3.82 -17.54
CA LYS A 618 15.28 -4.26 -18.69
C LYS A 618 15.57 -3.41 -19.93
N SER A 619 15.53 -2.09 -19.76
CA SER A 619 15.75 -1.14 -20.86
C SER A 619 17.14 -1.28 -21.47
N THR A 620 18.16 -1.39 -20.62
CA THR A 620 19.56 -1.53 -21.06
C THR A 620 19.79 -2.84 -21.82
N ILE A 621 19.29 -3.96 -21.29
CA ILE A 621 19.43 -5.28 -21.94
C ILE A 621 18.73 -5.29 -23.29
N LEU A 622 17.49 -4.78 -23.36
CA LEU A 622 16.74 -4.72 -24.62
C LEU A 622 17.43 -3.83 -25.65
N LEU A 623 17.96 -2.67 -25.23
CA LEU A 623 18.67 -1.76 -26.14
C LEU A 623 19.94 -2.41 -26.71
N VAL A 624 20.73 -3.09 -25.87
CA VAL A 624 21.91 -3.85 -26.32
C VAL A 624 21.51 -4.98 -27.28
N MET A 625 20.44 -5.73 -26.96
CA MET A 625 20.00 -6.85 -27.78
C MET A 625 19.48 -6.40 -29.15
N VAL A 626 18.70 -5.32 -29.19
CA VAL A 626 18.23 -4.67 -30.43
C VAL A 626 19.42 -4.18 -31.25
N LEU A 627 20.41 -3.54 -30.62
CA LEU A 627 21.63 -3.08 -31.31
C LEU A 627 22.38 -4.25 -31.97
N VAL A 628 22.63 -5.32 -31.22
CA VAL A 628 23.33 -6.51 -31.74
C VAL A 628 22.54 -7.17 -32.88
N ALA A 629 21.21 -7.28 -32.74
CA ALA A 629 20.35 -7.81 -33.80
C ALA A 629 20.46 -6.97 -35.09
N CYS A 630 20.42 -5.63 -34.98
CA CYS A 630 20.56 -4.73 -36.12
C CYS A 630 21.94 -4.85 -36.77
N VAL A 631 23.03 -4.91 -35.99
CA VAL A 631 24.39 -5.07 -36.50
C VAL A 631 24.54 -6.39 -37.26
N LEU A 632 24.00 -7.49 -36.75
CA LEU A 632 24.06 -8.78 -37.43
C LEU A 632 23.22 -8.80 -38.71
N PHE A 633 22.01 -8.24 -38.68
CA PHE A 633 21.13 -8.17 -39.84
C PHE A 633 21.76 -7.33 -40.96
N VAL A 634 22.24 -6.12 -40.65
CA VAL A 634 22.93 -5.25 -41.61
C VAL A 634 24.27 -5.88 -42.04
N GLY A 635 25.00 -6.51 -41.12
CA GLY A 635 26.25 -7.24 -41.40
C GLY A 635 26.05 -8.36 -42.41
N ASN A 636 24.96 -9.12 -42.29
CA ASN A 636 24.61 -10.15 -43.26
C ASN A 636 24.33 -9.55 -44.64
N ALA A 637 23.48 -8.51 -44.70
CA ALA A 637 23.10 -7.85 -45.95
C ALA A 637 24.32 -7.21 -46.65
N VAL A 638 25.18 -6.51 -45.91
CA VAL A 638 26.42 -5.91 -46.45
C VAL A 638 27.41 -6.99 -46.88
N SER A 639 27.59 -8.06 -46.08
CA SER A 639 28.48 -9.16 -46.45
C SER A 639 28.02 -9.87 -47.73
N ALA A 640 26.72 -10.04 -47.91
CA ALA A 640 26.13 -10.57 -49.13
C ALA A 640 26.42 -9.67 -50.34
N ALA A 641 26.19 -8.35 -50.20
CA ALA A 641 26.45 -7.39 -51.26
C ALA A 641 27.93 -7.33 -51.69
N VAL A 642 28.87 -7.48 -50.75
CA VAL A 642 30.32 -7.53 -51.05
C VAL A 642 30.71 -8.84 -51.74
N ARG A 643 30.18 -10.00 -51.31
CA ARG A 643 30.45 -11.30 -51.95
C ARG A 643 29.99 -11.34 -53.40
N ASP A 644 28.82 -10.77 -53.68
CA ASP A 644 28.28 -10.63 -55.03
C ASP A 644 29.21 -9.85 -55.99
N ARG A 645 30.11 -9.03 -55.43
CA ARG A 645 31.07 -8.21 -56.16
C ARG A 645 32.50 -8.75 -56.09
N HIS A 646 32.69 -9.95 -55.55
CA HIS A 646 34.00 -10.55 -55.39
C HIS A 646 34.80 -10.60 -56.70
N ARG A 647 34.16 -10.92 -57.84
CA ARG A 647 34.82 -10.91 -59.16
C ARG A 647 35.31 -9.52 -59.58
N GLU A 648 34.51 -8.49 -59.34
CA GLU A 648 34.87 -7.10 -59.67
C GLU A 648 36.03 -6.60 -58.79
N LEU A 649 35.96 -6.88 -57.48
CA LEU A 649 37.03 -6.57 -56.54
C LEU A 649 38.33 -7.33 -56.88
N ALA A 650 38.23 -8.57 -57.37
CA ALA A 650 39.40 -9.34 -57.81
C ALA A 650 40.03 -8.76 -59.08
N ILE A 651 39.23 -8.30 -60.05
CA ILE A 651 39.71 -7.64 -61.28
C ILE A 651 40.46 -6.34 -60.92
N LEU A 652 39.95 -5.56 -59.96
CA LEU A 652 40.62 -4.36 -59.45
C LEU A 652 41.91 -4.70 -58.72
N ALA A 653 41.93 -5.78 -57.93
CA ALA A 653 43.15 -6.29 -57.29
C ALA A 653 44.21 -6.75 -58.32
N CYS A 654 43.80 -7.34 -59.46
CA CYS A 654 44.68 -7.67 -60.57
C CYS A 654 45.31 -6.43 -61.23
N HIS A 655 44.64 -5.27 -61.17
CA HIS A 655 45.18 -3.98 -61.63
C HIS A 655 46.01 -3.25 -60.56
N ALA A 656 46.60 -3.99 -59.62
CA ALA A 656 47.49 -3.49 -58.56
C ALA A 656 46.86 -2.45 -57.61
N TRP A 657 45.54 -2.47 -57.42
CA TRP A 657 44.93 -1.65 -56.38
C TRP A 657 45.38 -2.10 -54.99
N PRO A 658 45.90 -1.19 -54.13
CA PRO A 658 46.31 -1.55 -52.78
C PRO A 658 45.11 -1.94 -51.92
N ALA A 659 45.33 -2.88 -50.99
CA ALA A 659 44.32 -3.41 -50.07
C ALA A 659 43.54 -2.31 -49.31
N SER A 660 44.21 -1.21 -48.96
CA SER A 660 43.59 -0.05 -48.30
C SER A 660 42.60 0.70 -49.19
N ARG A 661 42.84 0.81 -50.50
CA ARG A 661 41.90 1.43 -51.45
C ARG A 661 40.69 0.54 -51.72
N LEU A 662 40.85 -0.78 -51.74
CA LEU A 662 39.74 -1.72 -51.83
C LEU A 662 38.86 -1.66 -50.57
N ALA A 663 39.47 -1.61 -49.38
CA ALA A 663 38.73 -1.41 -48.13
C ALA A 663 38.01 -0.05 -48.09
N ALA A 664 38.69 1.02 -48.52
CA ALA A 664 38.11 2.37 -48.57
C ALA A 664 36.95 2.46 -49.57
N LEU A 665 37.00 1.75 -50.70
CA LEU A 665 35.91 1.68 -51.66
C LEU A 665 34.66 1.03 -51.05
N VAL A 666 34.83 -0.12 -50.38
CA VAL A 666 33.72 -0.82 -49.72
C VAL A 666 33.13 0.02 -48.58
N LEU A 667 33.99 0.63 -47.76
CA LEU A 667 33.56 1.51 -46.67
C LEU A 667 32.87 2.79 -47.18
N GLY A 668 33.35 3.38 -48.28
CA GLY A 668 32.76 4.57 -48.89
C GLY A 668 31.38 4.31 -49.50
N GLU A 669 31.21 3.16 -50.16
CA GLU A 669 29.89 2.74 -50.65
C GLU A 669 28.93 2.40 -49.50
N ALA A 670 29.41 1.69 -48.47
CA ALA A 670 28.62 1.41 -47.27
C ALA A 670 28.20 2.71 -46.57
N ALA A 671 29.08 3.70 -46.48
CA ALA A 671 28.77 5.02 -45.94
C ALA A 671 27.71 5.75 -46.76
N ALA A 672 27.81 5.75 -48.09
CA ALA A 672 26.83 6.38 -48.98
C ALA A 672 25.45 5.71 -48.90
N ILE A 673 25.41 4.37 -48.84
CA ILE A 673 24.16 3.62 -48.65
C ILE A 673 23.61 3.85 -47.25
N GLY A 674 24.47 3.89 -46.23
CA GLY A 674 24.11 4.18 -44.84
C GLY A 674 23.51 5.56 -44.64
N THR A 675 24.06 6.60 -45.28
CA THR A 675 23.49 7.95 -45.22
C THR A 675 22.15 8.04 -45.94
N LEU A 676 22.04 7.49 -47.15
CA LEU A 676 20.78 7.47 -47.91
C LEU A 676 19.68 6.69 -47.17
N ALA A 677 20.01 5.50 -46.67
CA ALA A 677 19.10 4.70 -45.86
C ALA A 677 18.76 5.39 -44.52
N GLY A 678 19.71 6.12 -43.94
CA GLY A 678 19.52 6.93 -42.75
C GLY A 678 18.52 8.06 -42.96
N VAL A 679 18.59 8.78 -44.09
CA VAL A 679 17.61 9.81 -44.46
C VAL A 679 16.23 9.18 -44.69
N ALA A 680 16.16 8.04 -45.39
CA ALA A 680 14.91 7.31 -45.56
C ALA A 680 14.32 6.85 -44.22
N ALA A 681 15.16 6.34 -43.31
CA ALA A 681 14.75 5.93 -41.98
C ALA A 681 14.27 7.12 -41.14
N ALA A 682 14.92 8.28 -41.23
CA ALA A 682 14.50 9.49 -40.55
C ALA A 682 13.07 9.93 -40.97
N LEU A 683 12.76 9.85 -42.27
CA LEU A 683 11.44 10.14 -42.82
C LEU A 683 10.39 9.11 -42.39
N LEU A 684 10.76 7.82 -42.31
CA LEU A 684 9.85 6.74 -41.90
C LEU A 684 9.64 6.63 -40.39
N THR A 685 10.60 7.12 -39.58
CA THR A 685 10.53 7.01 -38.11
C THR A 685 9.30 7.72 -37.55
N MET A 686 8.96 8.90 -38.06
CA MET A 686 7.81 9.69 -37.58
C MET A 686 6.45 9.01 -37.83
N PRO A 687 6.08 8.60 -39.05
CA PRO A 687 4.80 7.93 -39.29
C PRO A 687 4.69 6.58 -38.59
N VAL A 688 5.79 5.81 -38.51
CA VAL A 688 5.80 4.53 -37.79
C VAL A 688 5.63 4.75 -36.29
N ALA A 689 6.29 5.75 -35.71
CA ALA A 689 6.12 6.10 -34.30
C ALA A 689 4.71 6.61 -34.00
N ALA A 690 4.13 7.44 -34.88
CA ALA A 690 2.76 7.91 -34.75
C ALA A 690 1.74 6.76 -34.83
N ALA A 691 1.92 5.82 -35.76
CA ALA A 691 1.10 4.61 -35.84
C ALA A 691 1.21 3.73 -34.59
N ALA A 692 2.37 3.77 -33.91
CA ALA A 692 2.60 3.09 -32.64
C ALA A 692 2.09 3.89 -31.41
N GLY A 693 1.57 5.10 -31.59
CA GLY A 693 1.14 5.99 -30.50
C GLY A 693 2.29 6.57 -29.67
N ILE A 694 3.52 6.58 -30.21
CA ILE A 694 4.73 7.06 -29.53
C ILE A 694 5.05 8.48 -30.02
N THR A 695 5.10 9.45 -29.10
CA THR A 695 5.60 10.79 -29.41
C THR A 695 7.12 10.77 -29.43
N VAL A 696 7.70 11.09 -30.60
CA VAL A 696 9.14 11.08 -30.82
C VAL A 696 9.63 12.51 -31.02
N PRO A 697 10.63 13.00 -30.24
CA PRO A 697 11.18 14.33 -30.44
C PRO A 697 11.95 14.40 -31.76
N TRP A 698 11.97 15.60 -32.38
CA TRP A 698 12.65 15.89 -33.64
C TRP A 698 14.16 15.60 -33.64
N SER A 699 14.77 15.41 -32.47
CA SER A 699 16.16 14.98 -32.32
C SER A 699 16.41 13.52 -32.73
N ARG A 700 15.40 12.63 -32.67
CA ARG A 700 15.57 11.22 -33.05
C ARG A 700 15.71 10.96 -34.55
N PRO A 701 14.99 11.64 -35.46
CA PRO A 701 15.26 11.55 -36.90
C PRO A 701 16.71 11.88 -37.28
N VAL A 702 17.31 12.88 -36.63
CA VAL A 702 18.75 13.20 -36.83
C VAL A 702 19.64 12.07 -36.33
N LEU A 703 19.31 11.50 -35.16
CA LEU A 703 20.01 10.35 -34.60
C LEU A 703 19.90 9.12 -35.53
N ALA A 704 18.78 8.93 -36.24
CA ALA A 704 18.59 7.82 -37.18
C ALA A 704 19.63 7.82 -38.30
N VAL A 705 20.00 9.00 -38.83
CA VAL A 705 21.03 9.12 -39.87
C VAL A 705 22.41 8.72 -39.34
N VAL A 706 22.77 9.21 -38.16
CA VAL A 706 24.05 8.91 -37.50
C VAL A 706 24.13 7.42 -37.16
N VAL A 707 23.06 6.85 -36.61
CA VAL A 707 22.98 5.43 -36.27
C VAL A 707 23.04 4.55 -37.51
N ALA A 708 22.32 4.88 -38.59
CA ALA A 708 22.37 4.13 -39.84
C ALA A 708 23.78 4.10 -40.43
N LEU A 709 24.47 5.24 -40.44
CA LEU A 709 25.86 5.36 -40.87
C LEU A 709 26.80 4.54 -39.97
N ALA A 710 26.68 4.66 -38.65
CA ALA A 710 27.51 3.92 -37.71
C ALA A 710 27.30 2.40 -37.81
N LEU A 711 26.04 1.95 -37.88
CA LEU A 711 25.67 0.55 -38.03
C LEU A 711 26.21 -0.03 -39.35
N THR A 712 26.07 0.68 -40.46
CA THR A 712 26.55 0.22 -41.77
C THR A 712 28.08 0.18 -41.84
N LEU A 713 28.77 1.17 -41.29
CA LEU A 713 30.24 1.16 -41.20
C LEU A 713 30.75 0.03 -40.31
N ALA A 714 30.16 -0.17 -39.13
CA ALA A 714 30.52 -1.26 -38.22
C ALA A 714 30.27 -2.63 -38.87
N ALA A 715 29.11 -2.79 -39.53
CA ALA A 715 28.75 -3.99 -40.29
C ALA A 715 29.66 -4.25 -41.50
N ALA A 716 30.13 -3.19 -42.17
CA ALA A 716 31.00 -3.26 -43.33
C ALA A 716 32.48 -3.52 -42.99
N LEU A 717 32.89 -3.31 -41.74
CA LEU A 717 34.30 -3.41 -41.33
C LEU A 717 34.91 -4.79 -41.61
N VAL A 718 34.22 -5.87 -41.20
CA VAL A 718 34.72 -7.25 -41.41
C VAL A 718 34.72 -7.64 -42.89
N PRO A 719 33.64 -7.41 -43.68
CA PRO A 719 33.67 -7.60 -45.13
C PRO A 719 34.75 -6.79 -45.83
N ALA A 720 34.96 -5.53 -45.46
CA ALA A 720 35.98 -4.66 -46.05
C ALA A 720 37.40 -5.16 -45.77
N LEU A 721 37.69 -5.59 -44.53
CA LEU A 721 38.97 -6.20 -44.17
C LEU A 721 39.20 -7.54 -44.87
N ARG A 722 38.14 -8.33 -45.09
CA ARG A 722 38.23 -9.58 -45.87
C ARG A 722 38.46 -9.30 -47.35
N ALA A 723 37.79 -8.32 -47.94
CA ALA A 723 38.01 -7.88 -49.31
C ALA A 723 39.42 -7.30 -49.51
N ALA A 724 40.00 -6.67 -48.49
CA ALA A 724 41.38 -6.20 -48.51
C ALA A 724 42.42 -7.35 -48.55
N ARG A 725 42.03 -8.56 -48.13
CA ARG A 725 42.91 -9.75 -48.04
C ARG A 725 42.67 -10.79 -49.14
N THR A 726 41.82 -10.52 -50.13
CA THR A 726 41.53 -11.50 -51.18
C THR A 726 42.72 -11.68 -52.14
N TYR A 727 43.22 -12.92 -52.26
CA TYR A 727 44.24 -13.29 -53.25
C TYR A 727 43.63 -13.35 -54.66
N PRO A 728 44.20 -12.64 -55.67
CA PRO A 728 43.63 -12.54 -57.01
C PRO A 728 43.42 -13.89 -57.73
N ALA A 729 44.33 -14.85 -57.52
CA ALA A 729 44.31 -16.14 -58.20
C ALA A 729 43.18 -17.08 -57.71
N ALA A 730 42.77 -16.98 -56.44
CA ALA A 730 41.69 -17.82 -55.89
C ALA A 730 40.29 -17.33 -56.27
N ALA A 731 40.17 -16.09 -56.75
CA ALA A 731 38.91 -15.41 -57.00
C ALA A 731 38.38 -15.55 -58.45
N LEU A 732 39.25 -15.89 -59.39
CA LEU A 732 38.94 -16.00 -60.82
C LEU A 732 38.50 -17.41 -61.24
N HIS A 733 38.83 -18.44 -60.44
CA HIS A 733 38.32 -19.79 -60.62
C HIS A 733 37.07 -20.00 -59.75
N PRO A 734 35.96 -20.54 -60.28
CA PRO A 734 34.88 -21.01 -59.43
C PRO A 734 35.47 -22.08 -58.52
N ALA A 735 35.46 -21.83 -57.21
CA ALA A 735 35.90 -22.82 -56.25
C ALA A 735 34.92 -24.01 -56.30
N THR A 736 35.20 -24.98 -57.15
CA THR A 736 34.68 -26.34 -56.97
C THR A 736 35.31 -26.82 -55.68
N ALA A 737 34.59 -26.66 -54.57
CA ALA A 737 35.03 -27.20 -53.29
C ALA A 737 35.36 -28.68 -53.52
N ALA A 738 36.63 -29.04 -53.37
CA ALA A 738 37.03 -30.43 -53.46
C ALA A 738 36.22 -31.18 -52.40
N VAL A 739 35.33 -32.07 -52.83
CA VAL A 739 34.56 -32.91 -51.92
C VAL A 739 35.53 -33.90 -51.29
N THR A 740 36.15 -33.50 -50.19
CA THR A 740 37.02 -34.37 -49.38
C THR A 740 36.13 -35.25 -48.50
N GLY A 741 35.46 -36.25 -49.09
CA GLY A 741 34.67 -37.22 -48.35
C GLY A 741 33.86 -38.20 -49.21
N ARG A 742 33.62 -39.41 -48.69
CA ARG A 742 32.77 -40.43 -49.32
C ARG A 742 31.31 -39.92 -49.44
N PRO A 743 30.66 -40.04 -50.61
CA PRO A 743 29.27 -39.60 -50.77
C PRO A 743 28.33 -40.49 -49.94
N ARG A 744 27.71 -39.93 -48.90
CA ARG A 744 26.59 -40.58 -48.20
C ARG A 744 25.33 -40.48 -49.05
N ARG A 745 24.71 -41.62 -49.38
CA ARG A 745 23.40 -41.67 -50.06
C ARG A 745 22.36 -40.92 -49.22
N GLN A 746 21.85 -39.82 -49.75
CA GLN A 746 20.78 -39.04 -49.13
C GLN A 746 19.46 -39.46 -49.78
N ARG A 747 18.54 -40.02 -48.99
CA ARG A 747 17.31 -40.67 -49.49
C ARG A 747 16.04 -39.87 -49.20
N THR A 748 16.11 -38.83 -48.37
CA THR A 748 14.94 -38.03 -47.97
C THR A 748 15.19 -36.54 -48.18
N VAL A 749 14.13 -35.79 -48.50
CA VAL A 749 14.16 -34.31 -48.61
C VAL A 749 14.72 -33.68 -47.34
N TRP A 750 14.40 -34.25 -46.18
CA TRP A 750 14.96 -33.82 -44.89
C TRP A 750 16.48 -34.06 -44.82
N SER A 751 16.98 -35.25 -45.20
CA SER A 751 18.43 -35.49 -45.19
C SER A 751 19.21 -34.50 -46.07
N MET A 752 18.60 -34.04 -47.16
CA MET A 752 19.14 -33.01 -48.06
C MET A 752 19.09 -31.61 -47.45
N ALA A 753 18.01 -31.21 -46.77
CA ALA A 753 17.95 -29.93 -46.07
C ALA A 753 19.02 -29.82 -44.97
N VAL A 754 19.24 -30.87 -44.16
CA VAL A 754 20.29 -30.88 -43.13
C VAL A 754 21.69 -30.81 -43.75
N ALA A 755 21.91 -31.51 -44.88
CA ALA A 755 23.19 -31.48 -45.57
C ALA A 755 23.46 -30.12 -46.24
N GLY A 756 22.44 -29.50 -46.83
CA GLY A 756 22.50 -28.14 -47.36
C GLY A 756 22.89 -27.13 -46.30
N ALA A 757 22.35 -27.28 -45.08
CA ALA A 757 22.69 -26.43 -43.95
C ALA A 757 24.16 -26.59 -43.47
N ARG A 758 24.70 -27.82 -43.53
CA ARG A 758 26.08 -28.13 -43.10
C ARG A 758 27.15 -27.74 -44.11
N ARG A 759 26.82 -27.67 -45.40
CA ARG A 759 27.76 -27.31 -46.47
C ARG A 759 28.15 -25.82 -46.46
N MET A 760 27.31 -24.96 -45.87
CA MET A 760 27.57 -23.51 -45.76
C MET A 760 27.46 -23.04 -44.31
N PRO A 761 28.37 -23.47 -43.41
CA PRO A 761 28.23 -23.28 -41.97
C PRO A 761 28.20 -21.80 -41.57
N GLY A 762 28.90 -20.92 -42.28
CA GLY A 762 28.91 -19.49 -41.97
C GLY A 762 27.56 -18.80 -42.19
N ARG A 763 26.74 -19.25 -43.15
CA ARG A 763 25.44 -18.63 -43.45
C ARG A 763 24.33 -19.13 -42.55
N THR A 764 24.27 -20.44 -42.35
CA THR A 764 23.30 -21.05 -41.43
C THR A 764 23.58 -20.61 -39.99
N ALA A 765 24.85 -20.45 -39.60
CA ALA A 765 25.21 -19.86 -38.32
C ALA A 765 24.75 -18.40 -38.18
N LEU A 766 24.94 -17.55 -39.20
CA LEU A 766 24.49 -16.15 -39.16
C LEU A 766 22.95 -16.04 -39.07
N ALA A 767 22.21 -16.83 -39.84
CA ALA A 767 20.75 -16.86 -39.79
C ALA A 767 20.25 -17.34 -38.43
N ALA A 768 20.78 -18.47 -37.96
CA ALA A 768 20.43 -19.04 -36.66
C ALA A 768 20.80 -18.09 -35.52
N LEU A 769 21.94 -17.39 -35.61
CA LEU A 769 22.35 -16.41 -34.60
C LEU A 769 21.43 -15.17 -34.60
N SER A 770 21.06 -14.65 -35.76
CA SER A 770 20.13 -13.51 -35.84
C SER A 770 18.76 -13.84 -35.23
N LEU A 771 18.24 -15.03 -35.54
CA LEU A 771 17.00 -15.54 -34.98
C LEU A 771 17.15 -15.83 -33.48
N ALA A 772 18.28 -16.41 -33.06
CA ALA A 772 18.58 -16.66 -31.65
C ALA A 772 18.58 -15.38 -30.83
N ILE A 773 19.14 -14.29 -31.36
CA ILE A 773 19.15 -13.00 -30.66
C ILE A 773 17.74 -12.39 -30.56
N ALA A 774 16.93 -12.48 -31.62
CA ALA A 774 15.53 -12.04 -31.57
C ALA A 774 14.71 -12.84 -30.54
N ILE A 775 14.91 -14.16 -30.48
CA ILE A 775 14.25 -15.05 -29.53
C ILE A 775 14.78 -14.81 -28.12
N ALA A 776 16.08 -14.60 -27.93
CA ALA A 776 16.67 -14.26 -26.64
C ALA A 776 16.14 -12.92 -26.11
N ALA A 777 16.06 -11.90 -26.97
CA ALA A 777 15.47 -10.60 -26.64
C ALA A 777 14.02 -10.73 -26.16
N SER A 778 13.22 -11.50 -26.91
CA SER A 778 11.80 -11.73 -26.61
C SER A 778 11.63 -12.56 -25.33
N THR A 779 12.48 -13.57 -25.14
CA THR A 779 12.52 -14.40 -23.92
C THR A 779 12.83 -13.54 -22.71
N VAL A 780 13.86 -12.68 -22.79
CA VAL A 780 14.21 -11.76 -21.70
C VAL A 780 13.09 -10.76 -21.43
N ALA A 781 12.51 -10.14 -22.46
CA ALA A 781 11.40 -9.21 -22.30
C ALA A 781 10.23 -9.83 -21.54
N LEU A 782 9.77 -11.01 -21.99
CA LEU A 782 8.64 -11.74 -21.41
C LEU A 782 8.97 -12.32 -20.03
N ALA A 783 10.19 -12.83 -19.83
CA ALA A 783 10.59 -13.40 -18.56
C ALA A 783 10.76 -12.34 -17.48
N VAL A 784 11.26 -11.14 -17.82
CA VAL A 784 11.32 -10.02 -16.89
C VAL A 784 9.91 -9.66 -16.44
N ASP A 785 8.92 -9.63 -17.32
CA ASP A 785 7.53 -9.38 -16.92
C ASP A 785 7.02 -10.45 -15.95
N VAL A 786 7.29 -11.73 -16.19
CA VAL A 786 6.91 -12.84 -15.28
C VAL A 786 7.59 -12.72 -13.91
N VAL A 787 8.88 -12.39 -13.86
CA VAL A 787 9.61 -12.24 -12.59
C VAL A 787 9.20 -10.96 -11.85
N PHE A 788 8.95 -9.88 -12.57
CA PHE A 788 8.48 -8.60 -12.04
C PHE A 788 7.10 -8.78 -11.40
N THR A 789 6.23 -9.58 -12.04
CA THR A 789 4.92 -9.97 -11.52
C THR A 789 5.06 -10.65 -10.15
N GLY A 790 6.05 -11.54 -9.96
CA GLY A 790 6.22 -12.26 -8.69
C GLY A 790 6.75 -11.43 -7.50
N ARG A 791 7.42 -10.29 -7.72
CA ARG A 791 8.04 -9.49 -6.64
C ARG A 791 7.26 -8.22 -6.28
N ILE A 792 6.47 -7.69 -7.21
CA ILE A 792 5.91 -6.33 -7.14
C ILE A 792 4.36 -6.34 -7.18
N VAL A 793 3.74 -7.43 -7.66
CA VAL A 793 2.27 -7.56 -7.66
C VAL A 793 1.74 -7.63 -6.24
N GLY A 794 0.61 -6.96 -6.03
CA GLY A 794 0.03 -6.75 -4.72
C GLY A 794 0.59 -5.51 -4.01
N THR A 795 1.36 -4.67 -4.70
CA THR A 795 1.72 -3.31 -4.25
C THR A 795 1.03 -2.27 -5.13
N VAL A 796 0.53 -1.19 -4.53
CA VAL A 796 -0.19 -0.11 -5.24
C VAL A 796 0.65 0.49 -6.38
N LEU A 797 1.93 0.79 -6.10
CA LEU A 797 2.86 1.34 -7.09
C LEU A 797 3.19 0.34 -8.20
N GLY A 798 3.31 -0.93 -7.83
CA GLY A 798 3.57 -2.03 -8.75
C GLY A 798 2.44 -2.25 -9.77
N ASP A 799 1.21 -2.29 -9.27
CA ASP A 799 0.03 -2.50 -10.10
C ASP A 799 -0.16 -1.33 -11.09
N GLY A 800 0.06 -0.09 -10.64
CA GLY A 800 0.01 1.11 -11.49
C GLY A 800 1.05 1.12 -12.62
N VAL A 801 2.29 0.70 -12.33
CA VAL A 801 3.35 0.57 -13.35
C VAL A 801 3.02 -0.57 -14.32
N SER A 802 2.50 -1.70 -13.83
CA SER A 802 2.15 -2.83 -14.68
C SER A 802 1.04 -2.54 -15.69
N LEU A 803 0.04 -1.72 -15.31
CA LEU A 803 -1.09 -1.36 -16.17
C LEU A 803 -0.69 -0.38 -17.27
N THR A 804 0.24 0.54 -16.98
CA THR A 804 0.66 1.59 -17.92
C THR A 804 1.66 1.09 -18.97
N VAL A 805 2.55 0.14 -18.60
CA VAL A 805 3.65 -0.31 -19.47
C VAL A 805 3.24 -1.38 -20.50
N ARG A 806 2.11 -2.09 -20.28
CA ARG A 806 1.64 -3.21 -21.13
C ARG A 806 1.45 -2.87 -22.62
N GLY A 807 1.10 -1.63 -22.96
CA GLY A 807 0.88 -1.24 -24.36
C GLY A 807 2.18 -1.16 -25.16
N VAL A 808 3.21 -0.55 -24.57
CA VAL A 808 4.51 -0.31 -25.23
C VAL A 808 5.33 -1.60 -25.32
N ASP A 809 5.27 -2.45 -24.29
CA ASP A 809 5.99 -3.74 -24.29
C ASP A 809 5.51 -4.69 -25.39
N ARG A 810 4.21 -4.73 -25.69
CA ARG A 810 3.67 -5.55 -26.81
C ARG A 810 4.25 -5.12 -28.15
N PHE A 811 4.34 -3.81 -28.39
CA PHE A 811 4.92 -3.29 -29.62
C PHE A 811 6.40 -3.65 -29.74
N LEU A 812 7.15 -3.56 -28.63
CA LEU A 812 8.56 -3.92 -28.59
C LEU A 812 8.80 -5.39 -28.91
N VAL A 813 8.01 -6.30 -28.32
CA VAL A 813 8.08 -7.74 -28.62
C VAL A 813 7.72 -8.02 -30.07
N MET A 814 6.63 -7.42 -30.59
CA MET A 814 6.22 -7.60 -31.99
C MET A 814 7.30 -7.12 -32.97
N GLY A 815 7.94 -5.99 -32.70
CA GLY A 815 9.03 -5.48 -33.53
C GLY A 815 10.26 -6.38 -33.51
N LEU A 816 10.68 -6.88 -32.34
CA LEU A 816 11.78 -7.85 -32.23
C LEU A 816 11.52 -9.14 -33.02
N VAL A 817 10.30 -9.68 -32.90
CA VAL A 817 9.87 -10.87 -33.65
C VAL A 817 9.90 -10.59 -35.15
N PHE A 818 9.37 -9.43 -35.58
CA PHE A 818 9.38 -9.03 -36.99
C PHE A 818 10.80 -8.96 -37.55
N PHE A 819 11.77 -8.40 -36.83
CA PHE A 819 13.18 -8.38 -37.25
C PHE A 819 13.81 -9.77 -37.34
N GLY A 820 13.48 -10.66 -36.39
CA GLY A 820 13.92 -12.05 -36.45
C GLY A 820 13.41 -12.76 -37.70
N VAL A 821 12.12 -12.61 -38.01
CA VAL A 821 11.50 -13.19 -39.22
C VAL A 821 12.09 -12.59 -40.49
N ALA A 822 12.25 -11.26 -40.55
CA ALA A 822 12.85 -10.58 -41.69
C ALA A 822 14.29 -11.07 -41.97
N GLY A 823 15.09 -11.31 -40.93
CA GLY A 823 16.42 -11.91 -41.03
C GLY A 823 16.41 -13.33 -41.60
N VAL A 824 15.47 -14.17 -41.18
CA VAL A 824 15.31 -15.53 -41.71
C VAL A 824 14.91 -15.49 -43.19
N VAL A 825 13.94 -14.65 -43.55
CA VAL A 825 13.52 -14.47 -44.95
C VAL A 825 14.68 -13.99 -45.82
N ASP A 826 15.45 -13.00 -45.37
CA ASP A 826 16.61 -12.48 -46.08
C ASP A 826 17.66 -13.58 -46.36
N VAL A 827 18.00 -14.39 -45.35
CA VAL A 827 18.98 -15.47 -45.54
C VAL A 827 18.45 -16.58 -46.44
N LEU A 828 17.18 -16.99 -46.28
CA LEU A 828 16.58 -18.02 -47.13
C LEU A 828 16.52 -17.55 -48.58
N TYR A 829 16.05 -16.32 -48.83
CA TYR A 829 15.98 -15.73 -50.16
C TYR A 829 17.36 -15.63 -50.81
N LEU A 830 18.39 -15.21 -50.06
CA LEU A 830 19.76 -15.14 -50.58
C LEU A 830 20.32 -16.54 -50.88
N GLY A 831 20.10 -17.52 -49.99
CA GLY A 831 20.54 -18.90 -50.19
C GLY A 831 19.89 -19.55 -51.42
N ILE A 832 18.62 -19.24 -51.64
CA ILE A 832 17.88 -19.64 -52.84
C ILE A 832 18.58 -19.12 -54.10
N ARG A 833 18.97 -17.85 -54.06
CA ARG A 833 19.54 -17.16 -55.20
C ARG A 833 20.92 -17.69 -55.58
N GLU A 834 21.74 -18.02 -54.60
CA GLU A 834 23.08 -18.55 -54.82
C GLU A 834 23.09 -20.02 -55.26
N ARG A 835 22.03 -20.77 -54.93
CA ARG A 835 21.83 -22.16 -55.32
C ARG A 835 20.81 -22.31 -56.45
N ALA A 836 20.51 -21.23 -57.16
CA ALA A 836 19.52 -21.24 -58.24
C ALA A 836 19.85 -22.32 -59.30
N SER A 837 21.13 -22.53 -59.58
CA SER A 837 21.61 -23.60 -60.47
C SER A 837 21.39 -25.01 -59.91
N GLU A 838 21.54 -25.22 -58.59
CA GLU A 838 21.23 -26.51 -57.95
C GLU A 838 19.72 -26.80 -57.99
N TYR A 839 18.87 -25.80 -57.71
CA TYR A 839 17.41 -25.98 -57.79
C TYR A 839 16.94 -26.16 -59.24
N ALA A 840 17.56 -25.48 -60.20
CA ALA A 840 17.32 -25.68 -61.63
C ALA A 840 17.70 -27.10 -62.05
N LEU A 841 18.82 -27.64 -61.56
CA LEU A 841 19.23 -29.03 -61.80
C LEU A 841 18.26 -30.04 -61.18
N LEU A 842 17.79 -29.80 -59.96
CA LEU A 842 16.79 -30.65 -59.29
C LEU A 842 15.46 -30.67 -60.08
N ARG A 843 14.99 -29.50 -60.53
CA ARG A 843 13.81 -29.41 -61.41
C ARG A 843 14.03 -30.12 -62.76
N ALA A 844 15.21 -29.95 -63.37
CA ALA A 844 15.56 -30.60 -64.63
C ALA A 844 15.69 -32.13 -64.52
N THR A 845 15.99 -32.64 -63.33
CA THR A 845 16.09 -34.09 -63.03
C THR A 845 14.79 -34.71 -62.51
N GLY A 846 13.66 -34.00 -62.64
CA GLY A 846 12.31 -34.53 -62.40
C GLY A 846 11.72 -34.22 -61.03
N TRP A 847 12.32 -33.34 -60.23
CA TRP A 847 11.71 -32.93 -58.95
C TRP A 847 10.54 -31.99 -59.17
N SER A 848 9.43 -32.27 -58.47
CA SER A 848 8.24 -31.41 -58.51
C SER A 848 8.47 -30.09 -57.74
N GLU A 849 7.76 -29.03 -58.13
CA GLU A 849 7.76 -27.76 -57.38
C GLU A 849 7.47 -27.91 -55.89
N PRO A 850 6.49 -28.72 -55.43
CA PRO A 850 6.27 -28.93 -54.00
C PRO A 850 7.42 -29.67 -53.30
N ASP A 851 8.19 -30.52 -53.98
CA ASP A 851 9.34 -31.19 -53.36
C ASP A 851 10.53 -30.24 -53.15
N VAL A 852 10.76 -29.32 -54.09
CA VAL A 852 11.70 -28.21 -53.93
C VAL A 852 11.22 -27.25 -52.83
N GLY A 853 9.91 -26.99 -52.76
CA GLY A 853 9.32 -26.17 -51.70
C GLY A 853 9.48 -26.79 -50.30
N ARG A 854 9.29 -28.11 -50.17
CA ARG A 854 9.53 -28.86 -48.92
C ARG A 854 11.00 -28.83 -48.50
N LEU A 855 11.93 -28.83 -49.45
CA LEU A 855 13.36 -28.71 -49.17
C LEU A 855 13.69 -27.35 -48.55
N VAL A 856 13.22 -26.26 -49.15
CA VAL A 856 13.40 -24.88 -48.63
C VAL A 856 12.72 -24.69 -47.29
N ALA A 857 11.49 -25.18 -47.12
CA ALA A 857 10.79 -25.16 -45.84
C ALA A 857 11.55 -25.95 -44.77
N GLY A 858 12.13 -27.11 -45.13
CA GLY A 858 12.98 -27.91 -44.25
C GLY A 858 14.24 -27.18 -43.79
N GLU A 859 14.91 -26.43 -44.67
CA GLU A 859 16.03 -25.56 -44.29
C GLU A 859 15.60 -24.46 -43.32
N GLY A 860 14.43 -23.85 -43.55
CA GLY A 860 13.81 -22.91 -42.62
C GLY A 860 13.55 -23.50 -41.23
N VAL A 861 13.08 -24.76 -41.16
CA VAL A 861 12.89 -25.50 -39.90
C VAL A 861 14.24 -25.76 -39.19
N VAL A 862 15.31 -26.12 -39.90
CA VAL A 862 16.65 -26.29 -39.28
C VAL A 862 17.10 -24.99 -38.62
N ILE A 863 17.01 -23.89 -39.36
CA ILE A 863 17.40 -22.56 -38.86
C ILE A 863 16.53 -22.18 -37.67
N GLY A 864 15.21 -22.45 -37.76
CA GLY A 864 14.24 -22.23 -36.70
C GLY A 864 14.54 -22.98 -35.41
N VAL A 865 14.86 -24.27 -35.49
CA VAL A 865 15.19 -25.09 -34.32
C VAL A 865 16.54 -24.69 -33.72
N LEU A 866 17.58 -24.50 -34.55
CA LEU A 866 18.90 -24.09 -34.07
C LEU A 866 18.85 -22.70 -33.43
N GLY A 867 18.22 -21.74 -34.11
CA GLY A 867 18.04 -20.39 -33.60
C GLY A 867 17.12 -20.33 -32.38
N GLY A 868 16.03 -21.09 -32.37
CA GLY A 868 15.10 -21.19 -31.25
C GLY A 868 15.73 -21.74 -29.98
N VAL A 869 16.43 -22.87 -30.08
CA VAL A 869 17.11 -23.49 -28.94
C VAL A 869 18.25 -22.61 -28.44
N ALA A 870 19.10 -22.11 -29.34
CA ALA A 870 20.21 -21.23 -28.95
C ALA A 870 19.69 -19.92 -28.33
N GLY A 871 18.62 -19.34 -28.89
CA GLY A 871 18.00 -18.12 -28.39
C GLY A 871 17.30 -18.30 -27.05
N GLY A 872 16.58 -19.40 -26.86
CA GLY A 872 15.97 -19.74 -25.57
C GLY A 872 17.03 -19.95 -24.48
N LEU A 873 18.12 -20.68 -24.78
CA LEU A 873 19.24 -20.88 -23.87
C LEU A 873 19.99 -19.58 -23.56
N ALA A 874 20.27 -18.76 -24.58
CA ALA A 874 20.91 -17.46 -24.40
C ALA A 874 20.01 -16.50 -23.61
N GLY A 875 18.70 -16.54 -23.83
CA GLY A 875 17.70 -15.79 -23.05
C GLY A 875 17.70 -16.23 -21.58
N LEU A 876 17.70 -17.54 -21.31
CA LEU A 876 17.80 -18.08 -19.95
C LEU A 876 19.13 -17.72 -19.27
N LEU A 877 20.25 -17.79 -20.00
CA LEU A 877 21.56 -17.36 -19.49
C LEU A 877 21.56 -15.87 -19.16
N ALA A 878 20.98 -15.03 -20.02
CA ALA A 878 20.82 -13.62 -19.76
C ALA A 878 19.97 -13.41 -18.49
N ILE A 879 18.85 -14.12 -18.35
CA ILE A 879 18.02 -14.05 -17.14
C ILE A 879 18.81 -14.50 -15.90
N SER A 880 19.60 -15.59 -15.98
CA SER A 880 20.38 -16.05 -14.83
C SER A 880 21.45 -15.04 -14.40
N VAL A 881 22.14 -14.42 -15.36
CA VAL A 881 23.19 -13.42 -15.08
C VAL A 881 22.59 -12.10 -14.57
N PHE A 882 21.47 -11.65 -15.17
CA PHE A 882 20.92 -10.33 -14.89
C PHE A 882 19.81 -10.31 -13.83
N VAL A 883 19.08 -11.41 -13.63
CA VAL A 883 17.95 -11.49 -12.67
C VAL A 883 18.32 -12.36 -11.46
N GLY A 884 19.33 -13.24 -11.60
CA GLY A 884 19.88 -14.06 -10.51
C GLY A 884 19.03 -15.28 -10.14
N ALA A 885 17.91 -15.53 -10.82
CA ALA A 885 17.06 -16.69 -10.56
C ALA A 885 16.41 -17.19 -11.86
N VAL A 886 16.48 -18.51 -12.09
CA VAL A 886 15.74 -19.22 -13.13
C VAL A 886 14.58 -19.96 -12.46
N THR A 887 13.35 -19.55 -12.75
CA THR A 887 12.12 -20.17 -12.24
C THR A 887 11.47 -21.05 -13.30
N LEU A 888 10.59 -21.98 -12.89
CA LEU A 888 9.76 -22.78 -13.81
C LEU A 888 9.01 -21.91 -14.82
N GLY A 889 8.50 -20.74 -14.40
CA GLY A 889 7.86 -19.78 -15.29
C GLY A 889 8.81 -19.25 -16.37
N THR A 890 10.05 -18.90 -16.02
CA THR A 890 11.04 -18.42 -17.01
C THR A 890 11.46 -19.50 -18.00
N ILE A 891 11.52 -20.77 -17.57
CA ILE A 891 11.79 -21.92 -18.45
C ILE A 891 10.62 -22.10 -19.43
N ALA A 892 9.38 -22.05 -18.94
CA ALA A 892 8.19 -22.16 -19.79
C ALA A 892 8.15 -21.04 -20.86
N VAL A 893 8.47 -19.80 -20.47
CA VAL A 893 8.58 -18.67 -21.41
C VAL A 893 9.67 -18.90 -22.46
N ALA A 894 10.85 -19.37 -22.06
CA ALA A 894 11.95 -19.65 -22.98
C ALA A 894 11.60 -20.76 -23.99
N VAL A 895 10.94 -21.83 -23.52
CA VAL A 895 10.45 -22.92 -24.39
C VAL A 895 9.37 -22.40 -25.34
N ALA A 896 8.40 -21.64 -24.85
CA ALA A 896 7.34 -21.07 -25.68
C ALA A 896 7.90 -20.12 -26.75
N ALA A 897 8.85 -19.25 -26.39
CA ALA A 897 9.53 -18.35 -27.31
C ALA A 897 10.35 -19.10 -28.37
N ALA A 898 11.05 -20.17 -27.97
CA ALA A 898 11.80 -21.03 -28.89
C ALA A 898 10.88 -21.75 -29.88
N LEU A 899 9.75 -22.29 -29.42
CA LEU A 899 8.74 -22.95 -30.27
C LEU A 899 8.08 -21.95 -31.24
N ALA A 900 7.70 -20.77 -30.75
CA ALA A 900 7.13 -19.72 -31.57
C ALA A 900 8.12 -19.26 -32.65
N GLY A 901 9.39 -19.07 -32.28
CA GLY A 901 10.45 -18.72 -33.23
C GLY A 901 10.71 -19.80 -34.29
N ALA A 902 10.70 -21.07 -33.90
CA ALA A 902 10.81 -22.19 -34.83
C ALA A 902 9.62 -22.26 -35.81
N LEU A 903 8.40 -22.05 -35.29
CA LEU A 903 7.18 -21.99 -36.11
C LEU A 903 7.23 -20.83 -37.11
N LEU A 904 7.63 -19.64 -36.66
CA LEU A 904 7.76 -18.46 -37.52
C LEU A 904 8.82 -18.63 -38.60
N ALA A 905 9.96 -19.27 -38.28
CA ALA A 905 10.99 -19.58 -39.27
C ALA A 905 10.50 -20.63 -40.31
N ALA A 906 9.69 -21.60 -39.87
CA ALA A 906 9.06 -22.56 -40.78
C ALA A 906 8.07 -21.86 -41.73
N VAL A 907 7.24 -20.96 -41.22
CA VAL A 907 6.31 -20.15 -42.02
C VAL A 907 7.06 -19.23 -42.99
N ALA A 908 8.14 -18.59 -42.54
CA ALA A 908 9.01 -17.80 -43.42
C ALA A 908 9.58 -18.66 -44.56
N GLY A 909 10.01 -19.89 -44.25
CA GLY A 909 10.48 -20.85 -45.24
C GLY A 909 9.42 -21.26 -46.26
N THR A 910 8.18 -21.52 -45.82
CA THR A 910 7.09 -21.87 -46.74
C THR A 910 6.67 -20.69 -47.61
N VAL A 911 6.61 -19.47 -47.07
CA VAL A 911 6.32 -18.25 -47.86
C VAL A 911 7.38 -18.03 -48.92
N THR A 912 8.66 -18.19 -48.57
CA THR A 912 9.78 -18.03 -49.52
C THR A 912 9.75 -19.12 -50.59
N ALA A 913 9.38 -20.35 -50.22
CA ALA A 913 9.18 -21.46 -51.16
C ALA A 913 8.04 -21.20 -52.16
N VAL A 914 6.91 -20.61 -51.71
CA VAL A 914 5.78 -20.26 -52.58
C VAL A 914 6.16 -19.15 -53.57
N LEU A 915 6.93 -18.14 -53.12
CA LEU A 915 7.45 -17.07 -53.99
C LEU A 915 8.38 -17.62 -55.08
N LEU A 916 9.12 -18.68 -54.78
CA LEU A 916 9.99 -19.43 -55.70
C LEU A 916 9.24 -20.27 -56.73
N GLY A 917 8.12 -20.89 -56.33
CA GLY A 917 7.26 -21.66 -57.22
C GLY A 917 6.69 -20.81 -58.36
N ARG A 918 6.57 -19.49 -58.14
CA ARG A 918 6.06 -18.54 -59.14
C ARG A 918 7.12 -18.04 -60.14
N MET A 919 8.39 -18.41 -60.00
CA MET A 919 9.46 -17.98 -60.92
C MET A 919 9.73 -19.03 -62.01
N PRO A 920 9.72 -18.65 -63.31
CA PRO A 920 9.97 -19.57 -64.41
C PRO A 920 11.42 -20.09 -64.41
N ALA A 921 11.62 -21.38 -64.70
CA ALA A 921 12.91 -22.07 -64.64
C ALA A 921 14.02 -21.42 -65.50
N ALA A 922 13.65 -20.77 -66.61
CA ALA A 922 14.58 -20.04 -67.48
C ALA A 922 15.27 -18.86 -66.76
N GLN A 923 14.55 -18.15 -65.87
CA GLN A 923 15.11 -17.03 -65.11
C GLN A 923 16.02 -17.48 -63.94
N LEU A 924 15.93 -18.75 -63.54
CA LEU A 924 16.80 -19.33 -62.51
C LEU A 924 18.14 -19.85 -63.08
N ALA A 925 18.18 -20.15 -64.39
CA ALA A 925 19.38 -20.65 -65.07
C ALA A 925 20.27 -19.53 -65.66
N ASP A 926 19.68 -18.37 -65.97
CA ASP A 926 20.38 -17.19 -66.54
C ASP A 926 21.04 -16.27 -65.49
N GLN A 927 20.81 -16.53 -64.19
CA GLN A 927 21.41 -15.78 -63.07
C GLN A 927 22.61 -16.52 -62.48
#